data_AF-F0Z5M5-F1
#
_entry.id   AF-F0Z5M5-F1
#
_cell.length_a   1.000
_cell.length_b   1.000
_cell.length_c   1.000
_cell.angle_alpha   90.00
_cell.angle_beta   90.00
_cell.angle_gamma   90.00
#
_symmetry.space_group_name_H-M   'P 1'
#
loop_
_entity.id
_entity.type
_entity.pdbx_description
1 polymer ?
#
loop_
_entity_poly.entity_id
_entity_poly.type
_entity_poly.pdbx_seq_one_letter_code
_entity_poly.pdbx_strand_id
1 'polypeptide(L)'
;MILDRLGKELLFFDGGMGTLLQAGGLKPGELPETWNMTHPEKITGIHRKYIEAGSDIILTNTFGANALKFHDDSCSLCDIVTSAVGHVKRAAEQAELNGRQVYTALDIGPTGKLLKPMGDLEFEEAYEAFREVVRYGAEAGADLIHIETMSDTYELKAAVLAAKENTDLPVFVTTIFDERGKLLTGADVPAVVALLEGLRVDALGINCGLGPGQMLPILEQILEYTSLPVIVKPNAGLPKQVERETVYDVLPQDFAMTMQKIIGQGAAVAGGCCGTTPEHIKSMVDLCRGMEPLPIIQKDITIVSSYGKSVCLGTGSKIIGERINPTGKKKFRQALKEHDMDYILREGIMQQDMGAHILDVNVGLPDIDEASMMQDVLVELQSVTSLPLQIDTVDTKAMEAALRIYNGKAMVNSVSGKQESMDAVFPLIQKYGGVVIGLTLDESGIPDTAEGRVEIARHIIEEAAKYGIQKKDIVIDVLAMTISSDPEGAKVTLEALKKVRYGLGVNTVLGVSNISFGLPSRTVINANFYTMAMQNGLSAGIINPSSEEMMKSYYAYHALMNLDSNCEAYIAKYAGQAAESSASPAVSGDMPLNRAIEKGLKEEAHHITGLLVKEQAPLDIINTYLIPALDNVGKGFEKGTVFLPQLLMSAEAAKAAFTILKESLAATGQQDEKKEKVVLATVKGDIHDIGKNIVKVLLENYGFDVIDLGKDVAPGLVVEKVLAEDVHLVGLSALMTTTVVSMEETIQQLRQKAPGCRVMVGGAVLNQEYADMIGADFYGKDAMQSVYYAQKLLQNK
;
A
#
# COMPACT_ATOMS: atom_id res chain seq x y z
N MET A 1 -26.18 -19.30 -0.98
CA MET A 1 -24.76 -18.96 -1.25
C MET A 1 -24.21 -18.21 -0.05
N ILE A 2 -22.90 -18.14 0.17
CA ILE A 2 -22.35 -17.45 1.37
C ILE A 2 -22.76 -15.97 1.44
N LEU A 3 -22.85 -15.29 0.29
CA LEU A 3 -23.31 -13.91 0.18
C LEU A 3 -24.73 -13.67 0.71
N ASP A 4 -25.59 -14.69 0.72
CA ASP A 4 -26.94 -14.56 1.25
C ASP A 4 -26.96 -14.42 2.78
N ARG A 5 -25.93 -14.93 3.45
CA ARG A 5 -25.76 -14.96 4.91
C ARG A 5 -24.83 -13.85 5.40
N LEU A 6 -23.84 -13.48 4.59
CA LEU A 6 -22.83 -12.48 4.92
C LEU A 6 -23.48 -11.14 5.34
N GLY A 7 -23.13 -10.65 6.53
CA GLY A 7 -23.69 -9.43 7.10
C GLY A 7 -25.11 -9.56 7.68
N LYS A 8 -25.76 -10.72 7.54
CA LYS A 8 -27.07 -11.04 8.13
C LYS A 8 -26.98 -12.06 9.25
N GLU A 9 -25.95 -12.89 9.21
CA GLU A 9 -25.60 -13.87 10.22
C GLU A 9 -24.13 -13.71 10.60
N LEU A 10 -23.78 -14.07 11.83
CA LEU A 10 -22.39 -14.23 12.22
C LEU A 10 -21.82 -15.49 11.59
N LEU A 11 -20.72 -15.34 10.86
CA LEU A 11 -19.99 -16.44 10.24
C LEU A 11 -18.64 -16.64 10.94
N PHE A 12 -18.21 -17.89 11.06
CA PHE A 12 -16.98 -18.22 11.75
C PHE A 12 -15.98 -18.90 10.82
N PHE A 13 -14.79 -18.32 10.69
CA PHE A 13 -13.62 -18.97 10.11
C PHE A 13 -13.05 -20.03 11.06
N ASP A 14 -12.14 -20.85 10.54
CA ASP A 14 -11.23 -21.70 11.30
C ASP A 14 -10.11 -20.90 11.98
N GLY A 15 -9.18 -21.64 12.60
CA GLY A 15 -7.98 -21.13 13.25
C GLY A 15 -6.71 -21.39 12.44
N GLY A 16 -5.55 -21.37 13.10
CA GLY A 16 -4.26 -21.54 12.44
C GLY A 16 -4.01 -22.97 11.94
N MET A 17 -3.72 -23.14 10.64
CA MET A 17 -3.27 -24.40 10.06
C MET A 17 -1.81 -24.70 10.44
N GLY A 18 -0.90 -23.74 10.20
CA GLY A 18 0.55 -23.93 10.36
C GLY A 18 0.96 -24.44 11.74
N THR A 19 0.40 -23.87 12.81
CA THR A 19 0.70 -24.29 14.19
C THR A 19 0.31 -25.74 14.47
N LEU A 20 -0.81 -26.21 13.89
CA LEU A 20 -1.23 -27.61 14.04
C LEU A 20 -0.39 -28.57 13.20
N LEU A 21 0.11 -28.14 12.04
CA LEU A 21 1.05 -28.93 11.25
C LEU A 21 2.38 -29.11 11.97
N GLN A 22 2.91 -28.04 12.59
CA GLN A 22 4.11 -28.12 13.44
C GLN A 22 3.94 -29.12 14.58
N ALA A 23 2.84 -29.00 15.34
CA ALA A 23 2.50 -29.95 16.40
C ALA A 23 2.30 -31.39 15.86
N GLY A 24 1.87 -31.51 14.59
CA GLY A 24 1.73 -32.77 13.87
C GLY A 24 3.04 -33.35 13.30
N GLY A 25 4.17 -32.67 13.50
CA GLY A 25 5.52 -33.10 13.10
C GLY A 25 6.07 -32.48 11.82
N LEU A 26 5.49 -31.37 11.32
CA LEU A 26 6.04 -30.62 10.19
C LEU A 26 7.44 -30.10 10.55
N LYS A 27 8.43 -30.45 9.74
CA LYS A 27 9.82 -30.09 10.03
C LYS A 27 10.13 -28.65 9.61
N PRO A 28 11.05 -27.95 10.30
CA PRO A 28 11.57 -26.68 9.81
C PRO A 28 12.16 -26.86 8.40
N GLY A 29 11.79 -26.00 7.45
CA GLY A 29 12.18 -26.17 6.05
C GLY A 29 11.10 -26.77 5.14
N GLU A 30 10.15 -27.51 5.70
CA GLU A 30 9.17 -28.23 4.91
C GLU A 30 8.00 -27.32 4.51
N LEU A 31 7.65 -27.32 3.22
CA LEU A 31 6.51 -26.56 2.69
C LEU A 31 5.18 -27.16 3.20
N PRO A 32 4.38 -26.42 3.99
CA PRO A 32 3.10 -26.91 4.52
C PRO A 32 2.16 -27.48 3.46
N GLU A 33 2.17 -26.91 2.26
CA GLU A 33 1.29 -27.26 1.15
C GLU A 33 1.55 -28.68 0.64
N THR A 34 2.79 -29.18 0.72
CA THR A 34 3.15 -30.55 0.28
C THR A 34 2.43 -31.63 1.09
N TRP A 35 1.97 -31.32 2.30
CA TRP A 35 1.19 -32.24 3.13
C TRP A 35 -0.19 -32.54 2.55
N ASN A 36 -0.68 -31.72 1.61
CA ASN A 36 -1.88 -32.06 0.84
C ASN A 36 -1.69 -33.36 0.05
N MET A 37 -0.46 -33.69 -0.37
CA MET A 37 -0.14 -34.92 -1.09
C MET A 37 0.42 -36.00 -0.18
N THR A 38 1.34 -35.65 0.72
CA THR A 38 2.10 -36.62 1.53
C THR A 38 1.36 -37.06 2.79
N HIS A 39 0.46 -36.22 3.34
CA HIS A 39 -0.26 -36.48 4.59
C HIS A 39 -1.76 -36.13 4.53
N PRO A 40 -2.51 -36.60 3.51
CA PRO A 40 -3.89 -36.17 3.25
C PRO A 40 -4.85 -36.42 4.43
N GLU A 41 -4.67 -37.53 5.15
CA GLU A 41 -5.50 -37.88 6.32
C GLU A 41 -5.26 -36.93 7.51
N LYS A 42 -4.03 -36.42 7.69
CA LYS A 42 -3.74 -35.44 8.75
C LYS A 42 -4.41 -34.11 8.42
N ILE A 43 -4.30 -33.64 7.17
CA ILE A 43 -4.93 -32.40 6.70
C ILE A 43 -6.45 -32.48 6.83
N THR A 44 -7.06 -33.55 6.31
CA THR A 44 -8.50 -33.80 6.42
C THR A 44 -8.93 -33.84 7.89
N GLY A 45 -8.16 -34.49 8.76
CA GLY A 45 -8.42 -34.57 10.19
C GLY A 45 -8.36 -33.21 10.91
N ILE A 46 -7.46 -32.31 10.52
CA ILE A 46 -7.38 -30.94 11.05
C ILE A 46 -8.61 -30.13 10.63
N HIS A 47 -8.96 -30.13 9.35
CA HIS A 47 -10.15 -29.45 8.87
C HIS A 47 -11.40 -29.96 9.59
N ARG A 48 -11.54 -31.28 9.76
CA ARG A 48 -12.67 -31.88 10.46
C ARG A 48 -12.79 -31.36 11.90
N LYS A 49 -11.68 -31.24 12.63
CA LYS A 49 -11.68 -30.68 14.00
C LYS A 49 -12.16 -29.23 14.04
N TYR A 50 -11.77 -28.39 13.08
CA TYR A 50 -12.28 -27.00 13.01
C TYR A 50 -13.76 -26.95 12.63
N ILE A 51 -14.19 -27.82 11.72
CA ILE A 51 -15.62 -27.97 11.40
C ILE A 51 -16.41 -28.38 12.64
N GLU A 52 -15.97 -29.40 13.37
CA GLU A 52 -16.60 -29.87 14.62
C GLU A 52 -16.56 -28.81 15.74
N ALA A 53 -15.52 -27.96 15.77
CA ALA A 53 -15.44 -26.79 16.66
C ALA A 53 -16.46 -25.69 16.32
N GLY A 54 -17.06 -25.75 15.14
CA GLY A 54 -18.14 -24.86 14.72
C GLY A 54 -17.74 -23.82 13.67
N SER A 55 -16.62 -23.98 12.96
CA SER A 55 -16.29 -23.09 11.83
C SER A 55 -17.20 -23.32 10.63
N ASP A 56 -17.79 -22.25 10.10
CA ASP A 56 -18.62 -22.24 8.91
C ASP A 56 -17.80 -22.09 7.62
N ILE A 57 -16.62 -21.47 7.71
CA ILE A 57 -15.69 -21.27 6.58
C ILE A 57 -14.36 -21.92 6.94
N ILE A 58 -13.87 -22.81 6.08
CA ILE A 58 -12.61 -23.53 6.27
C ILE A 58 -11.64 -23.13 5.17
N LEU A 59 -10.45 -22.68 5.57
CA LEU A 59 -9.37 -22.34 4.65
C LEU A 59 -8.70 -23.61 4.13
N THR A 60 -8.45 -23.67 2.82
CA THR A 60 -7.60 -24.70 2.24
C THR A 60 -6.15 -24.52 2.71
N ASN A 61 -5.39 -25.62 2.81
CA ASN A 61 -3.96 -25.56 3.10
C ASN A 61 -3.16 -25.09 1.86
N THR A 62 -3.34 -23.82 1.46
CA THR A 62 -2.79 -23.25 0.22
C THR A 62 -2.20 -21.85 0.40
N PHE A 63 -2.01 -21.37 1.64
CA PHE A 63 -1.45 -20.05 1.94
C PHE A 63 -0.21 -19.69 1.09
N GLY A 64 0.77 -20.59 0.98
CA GLY A 64 1.98 -20.42 0.17
C GLY A 64 1.92 -21.06 -1.23
N ALA A 65 0.77 -21.61 -1.64
CA ALA A 65 0.62 -22.30 -2.92
C ALA A 65 0.46 -21.30 -4.07
N ASN A 66 1.55 -20.67 -4.51
CA ASN A 66 1.59 -19.86 -5.74
C ASN A 66 2.89 -20.12 -6.52
N ALA A 67 2.90 -19.80 -7.82
CA ALA A 67 4.01 -20.11 -8.73
C ALA A 67 5.37 -19.51 -8.33
N LEU A 68 5.39 -18.46 -7.50
CA LEU A 68 6.61 -17.78 -7.06
C LEU A 68 7.17 -18.35 -5.75
N LYS A 69 6.31 -18.97 -4.93
CA LYS A 69 6.64 -19.47 -3.58
C LYS A 69 6.71 -20.98 -3.52
N PHE A 70 5.77 -21.66 -4.15
CA PHE A 70 5.72 -23.11 -4.18
C PHE A 70 6.68 -23.66 -5.25
N HIS A 71 7.60 -24.51 -4.82
CA HIS A 71 8.58 -25.16 -5.68
C HIS A 71 8.79 -26.59 -5.18
N ASP A 72 8.26 -27.56 -5.92
CA ASP A 72 8.42 -28.98 -5.61
C ASP A 72 8.41 -29.79 -6.93
N ASP A 73 9.41 -30.66 -7.11
CA ASP A 73 9.55 -31.45 -8.34
C ASP A 73 8.63 -32.69 -8.37
N SER A 74 8.03 -33.05 -7.23
CA SER A 74 7.24 -34.27 -7.08
C SER A 74 5.74 -34.06 -7.31
N CYS A 75 5.25 -32.82 -7.25
CA CYS A 75 3.85 -32.50 -7.47
C CYS A 75 3.67 -31.11 -8.10
N SER A 76 2.66 -30.99 -8.97
CA SER A 76 2.36 -29.70 -9.59
C SER A 76 1.55 -28.81 -8.64
N LEU A 77 1.60 -27.48 -8.87
CA LEU A 77 0.76 -26.52 -8.15
C LEU A 77 -0.74 -26.85 -8.30
N CYS A 78 -1.16 -27.29 -9.49
CA CYS A 78 -2.54 -27.72 -9.76
C CYS A 78 -2.95 -28.91 -8.88
N ASP A 79 -2.08 -29.92 -8.72
CA ASP A 79 -2.37 -31.09 -7.88
C ASP A 79 -2.52 -30.71 -6.41
N ILE A 80 -1.67 -29.80 -5.93
CA ILE A 80 -1.69 -29.27 -4.57
C ILE A 80 -2.99 -28.54 -4.28
N VAL A 81 -3.36 -27.57 -5.13
CA VAL A 81 -4.57 -26.76 -4.95
C VAL A 81 -5.83 -27.64 -5.05
N THR A 82 -5.88 -28.53 -6.05
CA THR A 82 -7.02 -29.44 -6.24
C THR A 82 -7.20 -30.37 -5.04
N SER A 83 -6.10 -30.95 -4.53
CA SER A 83 -6.14 -31.84 -3.37
C SER A 83 -6.55 -31.09 -2.11
N ALA A 84 -6.05 -29.86 -1.90
CA ALA A 84 -6.39 -29.05 -0.74
C ALA A 84 -7.90 -28.76 -0.66
N VAL A 85 -8.52 -28.35 -1.77
CA VAL A 85 -9.98 -28.16 -1.86
C VAL A 85 -10.72 -29.47 -1.58
N GLY A 86 -10.22 -30.59 -2.12
CA GLY A 86 -10.78 -31.93 -1.88
C GLY A 86 -10.75 -32.35 -0.40
N HIS A 87 -9.70 -32.01 0.33
CA HIS A 87 -9.56 -32.36 1.76
C HIS A 87 -10.58 -31.64 2.63
N VAL A 88 -10.87 -30.36 2.35
CA VAL A 88 -11.91 -29.61 3.07
C VAL A 88 -13.29 -30.23 2.82
N LYS A 89 -13.61 -30.57 1.56
CA LYS A 89 -14.87 -31.23 1.20
C LYS A 89 -15.02 -32.59 1.89
N ARG A 90 -13.97 -33.42 1.86
CA ARG A 90 -13.96 -34.71 2.57
C ARG A 90 -14.12 -34.53 4.07
N ALA A 91 -13.49 -33.53 4.67
CA ALA A 91 -13.62 -33.24 6.09
C ALA A 91 -15.07 -32.84 6.45
N ALA A 92 -15.74 -32.06 5.60
CA ALA A 92 -17.13 -31.68 5.77
C ALA A 92 -18.08 -32.89 5.65
N GLU A 93 -17.81 -33.84 4.73
CA GLU A 93 -18.57 -35.10 4.62
C GLU A 93 -18.42 -36.00 5.87
N GLN A 94 -17.26 -35.94 6.53
CA GLN A 94 -16.96 -36.75 7.72
C GLN A 94 -17.42 -36.11 9.04
N ALA A 95 -17.68 -34.80 9.06
CA ALA A 95 -18.04 -34.07 10.26
C ALA A 95 -19.54 -34.13 10.57
N GLU A 96 -19.89 -34.07 11.86
CA GLU A 96 -21.29 -33.90 12.27
C GLU A 96 -21.72 -32.43 12.14
N LEU A 97 -22.37 -32.10 11.02
CA LEU A 97 -22.73 -30.72 10.69
C LEU A 97 -24.00 -30.21 11.38
N ASN A 98 -24.88 -31.10 11.86
CA ASN A 98 -26.16 -30.73 12.50
C ASN A 98 -26.99 -29.70 11.71
N GLY A 99 -27.02 -29.81 10.37
CA GLY A 99 -27.74 -28.91 9.47
C GLY A 99 -27.00 -27.61 9.11
N ARG A 100 -25.79 -27.40 9.63
CA ARG A 100 -24.93 -26.26 9.32
C ARG A 100 -24.25 -26.46 7.97
N GLN A 101 -24.14 -25.38 7.19
CA GLN A 101 -23.41 -25.38 5.93
C GLN A 101 -21.95 -24.98 6.18
N VAL A 102 -21.02 -25.73 5.58
CA VAL A 102 -19.59 -25.43 5.57
C VAL A 102 -19.19 -24.96 4.17
N TYR A 103 -18.39 -23.90 4.11
CA TYR A 103 -17.84 -23.35 2.87
C TYR A 103 -16.33 -23.60 2.79
N THR A 104 -15.87 -24.08 1.65
CA THR A 104 -14.45 -24.24 1.33
C THR A 104 -13.92 -22.93 0.77
N ALA A 105 -13.05 -22.25 1.51
CA ALA A 105 -12.39 -21.03 1.07
C ALA A 105 -11.00 -21.34 0.52
N LEU A 106 -10.76 -20.99 -0.74
CA LEU A 106 -9.43 -21.04 -1.33
C LEU A 106 -8.56 -19.97 -0.66
N ASP A 107 -7.62 -20.41 0.17
CA ASP A 107 -6.69 -19.53 0.87
C ASP A 107 -5.51 -19.14 -0.02
N ILE A 108 -5.25 -17.83 -0.14
CA ILE A 108 -4.19 -17.24 -0.94
C ILE A 108 -3.44 -16.23 -0.07
N GLY A 109 -2.20 -16.54 0.27
CA GLY A 109 -1.28 -15.62 0.93
C GLY A 109 -0.41 -14.81 -0.06
N PRO A 110 0.43 -13.90 0.44
CA PRO A 110 1.32 -13.10 -0.38
C PRO A 110 2.40 -13.94 -1.08
N THR A 111 2.91 -13.43 -2.21
CA THR A 111 4.04 -13.99 -2.97
C THR A 111 5.34 -13.94 -2.18
N GLY A 112 5.45 -13.00 -1.24
CA GLY A 112 6.67 -12.74 -0.49
C GLY A 112 7.70 -11.89 -1.23
N LYS A 113 7.32 -11.25 -2.35
CA LYS A 113 8.13 -10.28 -3.09
C LYS A 113 7.47 -8.91 -3.12
N LEU A 114 8.29 -7.86 -3.22
CA LEU A 114 7.79 -6.51 -3.49
C LEU A 114 7.64 -6.31 -5.01
N LEU A 115 6.56 -5.64 -5.41
CA LEU A 115 6.33 -5.27 -6.81
C LEU A 115 7.14 -4.02 -7.16
N LYS A 116 7.50 -3.86 -8.44
CA LYS A 116 8.06 -2.61 -8.96
C LYS A 116 7.09 -1.44 -8.70
N PRO A 117 7.59 -0.23 -8.41
CA PRO A 117 9.00 0.17 -8.41
C PRO A 117 9.75 -0.14 -7.10
N MET A 118 9.10 -0.71 -6.08
CA MET A 118 9.73 -0.96 -4.76
C MET A 118 10.55 -2.26 -4.70
N GLY A 119 10.28 -3.20 -5.61
CA GLY A 119 10.99 -4.47 -5.71
C GLY A 119 11.27 -4.87 -7.15
N ASP A 120 11.48 -6.17 -7.37
CA ASP A 120 11.91 -6.74 -8.65
C ASP A 120 10.76 -7.37 -9.45
N LEU A 121 9.62 -7.65 -8.83
CA LEU A 121 8.50 -8.36 -9.45
C LEU A 121 7.61 -7.41 -10.27
N GLU A 122 7.31 -7.76 -11.51
CA GLU A 122 6.34 -7.00 -12.32
C GLU A 122 4.91 -7.22 -11.82
N PHE A 123 4.05 -6.21 -12.00
CA PHE A 123 2.64 -6.32 -11.61
C PHE A 123 1.92 -7.48 -12.31
N GLU A 124 2.15 -7.65 -13.62
CA GLU A 124 1.54 -8.73 -14.39
C GLU A 124 2.09 -10.11 -14.00
N GLU A 125 3.36 -10.21 -13.58
CA GLU A 125 3.92 -11.47 -13.08
C GLU A 125 3.28 -11.88 -11.74
N ALA A 126 3.03 -10.91 -10.85
CA ALA A 126 2.27 -11.14 -9.62
C ALA A 126 0.82 -11.56 -9.93
N TYR A 127 0.15 -10.85 -10.84
CA TYR A 127 -1.20 -11.17 -11.28
C TYR A 127 -1.28 -12.61 -11.83
N GLU A 128 -0.37 -13.01 -12.72
CA GLU A 128 -0.37 -14.36 -13.30
C GLU A 128 -0.13 -15.44 -12.23
N ALA A 129 0.77 -15.19 -11.28
CA ALA A 129 1.02 -16.11 -10.16
C ALA A 129 -0.24 -16.35 -9.30
N PHE A 130 -1.05 -15.31 -9.07
CA PHE A 130 -2.34 -15.45 -8.36
C PHE A 130 -3.42 -16.08 -9.24
N ARG A 131 -3.47 -15.71 -10.52
CA ARG A 131 -4.47 -16.18 -11.48
C ARG A 131 -4.46 -17.69 -11.62
N GLU A 132 -3.28 -18.31 -11.67
CA GLU A 132 -3.16 -19.77 -11.75
C GLU A 132 -3.87 -20.45 -10.57
N VAL A 133 -3.56 -20.01 -9.35
CA VAL A 133 -4.10 -20.58 -8.10
C VAL A 133 -5.61 -20.40 -8.03
N VAL A 134 -6.09 -19.19 -8.35
CA VAL A 134 -7.52 -18.86 -8.44
C VAL A 134 -8.25 -19.83 -9.36
N ARG A 135 -7.72 -20.04 -10.57
CA ARG A 135 -8.35 -20.92 -11.56
C ARG A 135 -8.39 -22.36 -11.09
N TYR A 136 -7.28 -22.89 -10.57
CA TYR A 136 -7.23 -24.26 -10.05
C TYR A 136 -8.21 -24.47 -8.89
N GLY A 137 -8.28 -23.52 -7.94
CA GLY A 137 -9.19 -23.63 -6.80
C GLY A 137 -10.66 -23.51 -7.20
N ALA A 138 -10.98 -22.62 -8.14
CA ALA A 138 -12.33 -22.50 -8.69
C ALA A 138 -12.76 -23.77 -9.45
N GLU A 139 -11.89 -24.33 -10.29
CA GLU A 139 -12.14 -25.57 -11.03
C GLU A 139 -12.28 -26.79 -10.09
N ALA A 140 -11.52 -26.83 -8.98
CA ALA A 140 -11.66 -27.82 -7.93
C ALA A 140 -12.95 -27.64 -7.08
N GLY A 141 -13.63 -26.50 -7.24
CA GLY A 141 -14.92 -26.17 -6.66
C GLY A 141 -14.82 -25.59 -5.25
N ALA A 142 -13.90 -24.65 -5.00
CA ALA A 142 -13.97 -23.76 -3.85
C ALA A 142 -15.28 -22.94 -3.87
N ASP A 143 -15.78 -22.56 -2.70
CA ASP A 143 -17.01 -21.77 -2.54
C ASP A 143 -16.75 -20.26 -2.49
N LEU A 144 -15.53 -19.86 -2.14
CA LEU A 144 -15.06 -18.47 -2.12
C LEU A 144 -13.53 -18.40 -2.21
N ILE A 145 -13.00 -17.22 -2.51
CA ILE A 145 -11.57 -16.90 -2.46
C ILE A 145 -11.30 -16.07 -1.21
N HIS A 146 -10.30 -16.47 -0.43
CA HIS A 146 -9.79 -15.70 0.69
C HIS A 146 -8.35 -15.28 0.42
N ILE A 147 -8.14 -13.98 0.20
CA ILE A 147 -6.81 -13.38 0.05
C ILE A 147 -6.42 -12.84 1.43
N GLU A 148 -5.45 -13.46 2.09
CA GLU A 148 -5.13 -13.16 3.49
C GLU A 148 -3.69 -12.71 3.72
N THR A 149 -3.46 -11.98 4.82
CA THR A 149 -2.13 -11.51 5.26
C THR A 149 -1.41 -10.62 4.24
N MET A 150 -2.15 -9.87 3.43
CA MET A 150 -1.52 -8.95 2.48
C MET A 150 -0.95 -7.74 3.22
N SER A 151 0.34 -7.48 3.02
CA SER A 151 1.09 -6.37 3.63
C SER A 151 1.41 -5.23 2.65
N ASP A 152 1.00 -5.38 1.39
CA ASP A 152 1.17 -4.38 0.34
C ASP A 152 -0.13 -4.22 -0.46
N THR A 153 -0.53 -2.98 -0.70
CA THR A 153 -1.73 -2.65 -1.48
C THR A 153 -1.58 -2.99 -2.95
N TYR A 154 -0.35 -2.98 -3.49
CA TYR A 154 -0.16 -3.24 -4.92
C TYR A 154 -0.28 -4.72 -5.24
N GLU A 155 0.41 -5.55 -4.45
CA GLU A 155 0.26 -7.01 -4.49
C GLU A 155 -1.19 -7.43 -4.24
N LEU A 156 -1.84 -6.79 -3.26
CA LEU A 156 -3.25 -7.02 -2.96
C LEU A 156 -4.16 -6.73 -4.15
N LYS A 157 -3.92 -5.62 -4.87
CA LYS A 157 -4.65 -5.29 -6.10
C LYS A 157 -4.45 -6.36 -7.18
N ALA A 158 -3.21 -6.83 -7.39
CA ALA A 158 -2.93 -7.89 -8.36
C ALA A 158 -3.72 -9.18 -8.03
N ALA A 159 -3.74 -9.60 -6.76
CA ALA A 159 -4.48 -10.77 -6.31
C ALA A 159 -5.99 -10.63 -6.47
N VAL A 160 -6.56 -9.47 -6.12
CA VAL A 160 -8.00 -9.20 -6.25
C VAL A 160 -8.42 -9.17 -7.72
N LEU A 161 -7.62 -8.54 -8.60
CA LEU A 161 -7.89 -8.57 -10.04
C LEU A 161 -7.80 -9.99 -10.60
N ALA A 162 -6.79 -10.77 -10.20
CA ALA A 162 -6.65 -12.16 -10.60
C ALA A 162 -7.89 -12.99 -10.22
N ALA A 163 -8.44 -12.76 -9.02
CA ALA A 163 -9.69 -13.37 -8.57
C ALA A 163 -10.89 -12.93 -9.41
N LYS A 164 -11.19 -11.61 -9.45
CA LYS A 164 -12.40 -11.06 -10.08
C LYS A 164 -12.44 -11.21 -11.61
N GLU A 165 -11.29 -11.29 -12.27
CA GLU A 165 -11.23 -11.47 -13.73
C GLU A 165 -11.33 -12.93 -14.19
N ASN A 166 -11.14 -13.90 -13.29
CA ASN A 166 -11.06 -15.33 -13.65
C ASN A 166 -12.12 -16.21 -12.97
N THR A 167 -12.96 -15.65 -12.09
CA THR A 167 -14.09 -16.36 -11.48
C THR A 167 -15.16 -15.40 -10.93
N ASP A 168 -16.37 -15.92 -10.75
CA ASP A 168 -17.50 -15.23 -10.10
C ASP A 168 -17.62 -15.56 -8.60
N LEU A 169 -16.65 -16.31 -8.04
CA LEU A 169 -16.64 -16.64 -6.62
C LEU A 169 -16.54 -15.37 -5.76
N PRO A 170 -17.20 -15.34 -4.59
CA PRO A 170 -17.03 -14.27 -3.61
C PRO A 170 -15.55 -14.12 -3.21
N VAL A 171 -15.08 -12.88 -3.08
CA VAL A 171 -13.69 -12.53 -2.75
C VAL A 171 -13.65 -11.84 -1.39
N PHE A 172 -13.06 -12.52 -0.41
CA PHE A 172 -12.85 -12.01 0.94
C PHE A 172 -11.38 -11.65 1.11
N VAL A 173 -11.11 -10.49 1.70
CA VAL A 173 -9.74 -9.99 1.83
C VAL A 173 -9.42 -9.68 3.29
N THR A 174 -8.24 -10.06 3.76
CA THR A 174 -7.69 -9.53 5.01
C THR A 174 -6.25 -9.04 4.85
N THR A 175 -5.94 -7.95 5.54
CA THR A 175 -4.61 -7.34 5.52
C THR A 175 -3.95 -7.39 6.90
N ILE A 176 -2.62 -7.27 6.91
CA ILE A 176 -1.82 -7.24 8.14
C ILE A 176 -1.31 -5.82 8.42
N PHE A 177 -1.86 -5.19 9.46
CA PHE A 177 -1.42 -3.87 9.93
C PHE A 177 -0.46 -3.99 11.12
N ASP A 178 0.45 -3.03 11.22
CA ASP A 178 1.21 -2.80 12.45
C ASP A 178 0.36 -2.14 13.55
N GLU A 179 0.94 -1.91 14.73
CA GLU A 179 0.27 -1.24 15.85
C GLU A 179 -0.13 0.21 15.57
N ARG A 180 0.42 0.82 14.51
CA ARG A 180 0.09 2.19 14.06
C ARG A 180 -1.05 2.20 13.03
N GLY A 181 -1.59 1.04 12.64
CA GLY A 181 -2.62 0.93 11.62
C GLY A 181 -2.08 1.16 10.21
N LYS A 182 -0.81 0.79 9.95
CA LYS A 182 -0.16 0.90 8.65
C LYS A 182 0.26 -0.47 8.10
N LEU A 183 0.15 -0.64 6.79
CA LEU A 183 0.75 -1.78 6.07
C LEU A 183 2.27 -1.58 5.92
N LEU A 184 3.00 -2.62 5.51
CA LEU A 184 4.45 -2.58 5.31
C LEU A 184 4.89 -1.46 4.34
N THR A 185 4.11 -1.22 3.29
CA THR A 185 4.39 -0.18 2.28
C THR A 185 3.87 1.21 2.64
N GLY A 186 3.18 1.36 3.79
CA GLY A 186 2.75 2.65 4.34
C GLY A 186 1.26 3.00 4.18
N ALA A 187 0.46 2.11 3.59
CA ALA A 187 -0.98 2.32 3.42
C ALA A 187 -1.70 2.37 4.77
N ASP A 188 -2.55 3.37 4.97
CA ASP A 188 -3.46 3.43 6.12
C ASP A 188 -4.79 2.72 5.86
N VAL A 189 -5.53 2.52 6.94
CA VAL A 189 -6.87 1.90 6.93
C VAL A 189 -7.80 2.53 5.87
N PRO A 190 -7.98 3.87 5.77
CA PRO A 190 -8.85 4.44 4.75
C PRO A 190 -8.37 4.16 3.32
N ALA A 191 -7.05 4.14 3.07
CA ALA A 191 -6.52 3.82 1.75
C ALA A 191 -6.83 2.37 1.34
N VAL A 192 -6.65 1.41 2.26
CA VAL A 192 -6.95 -0.01 2.04
C VAL A 192 -8.45 -0.22 1.82
N VAL A 193 -9.30 0.37 2.67
CA VAL A 193 -10.77 0.29 2.53
C VAL A 193 -11.22 0.86 1.20
N ALA A 194 -10.74 2.06 0.82
CA ALA A 194 -11.09 2.69 -0.45
C ALA A 194 -10.71 1.81 -1.64
N LEU A 195 -9.49 1.26 -1.66
CA LEU A 195 -9.03 0.35 -2.71
C LEU A 195 -9.94 -0.88 -2.81
N LEU A 196 -10.18 -1.58 -1.71
CA LEU A 196 -10.92 -2.84 -1.69
C LEU A 196 -12.40 -2.67 -2.03
N GLU A 197 -13.06 -1.63 -1.52
CA GLU A 197 -14.42 -1.30 -1.95
C GLU A 197 -14.46 -0.93 -3.44
N GLY A 198 -13.46 -0.18 -3.93
CA GLY A 198 -13.34 0.19 -5.34
C GLY A 198 -13.23 -1.04 -6.24
N LEU A 199 -12.48 -2.06 -5.81
CA LEU A 199 -12.34 -3.35 -6.49
C LEU A 199 -13.53 -4.30 -6.23
N ARG A 200 -14.54 -3.86 -5.48
CA ARG A 200 -15.80 -4.58 -5.22
C ARG A 200 -15.58 -5.95 -4.58
N VAL A 201 -14.68 -6.04 -3.61
CA VAL A 201 -14.57 -7.24 -2.77
C VAL A 201 -15.84 -7.40 -1.92
N ASP A 202 -16.11 -8.63 -1.48
CA ASP A 202 -17.37 -8.98 -0.83
C ASP A 202 -17.29 -8.82 0.71
N ALA A 203 -16.09 -8.95 1.27
CA ALA A 203 -15.77 -8.63 2.66
C ALA A 203 -14.28 -8.24 2.77
N LEU A 204 -13.97 -7.39 3.74
CA LEU A 204 -12.59 -6.96 4.03
C LEU A 204 -12.30 -7.05 5.52
N GLY A 205 -11.03 -7.04 5.93
CA GLY A 205 -10.72 -7.11 7.35
C GLY A 205 -9.23 -7.25 7.68
N ILE A 206 -8.98 -7.78 8.86
CA ILE A 206 -7.64 -7.90 9.43
C ILE A 206 -7.37 -9.30 9.97
N ASN A 207 -6.16 -9.78 9.73
CA ASN A 207 -5.69 -11.04 10.25
C ASN A 207 -4.20 -10.97 10.62
N CYS A 208 -3.77 -11.88 11.49
CA CYS A 208 -2.37 -12.03 11.91
C CYS A 208 -1.76 -10.74 12.52
N GLY A 209 -0.44 -10.77 12.78
CA GLY A 209 0.37 -9.66 13.32
C GLY A 209 0.11 -9.31 14.78
N LEU A 210 -1.16 -9.19 15.18
CA LEU A 210 -1.60 -8.67 16.47
C LEU A 210 -2.54 -9.64 17.17
N GLY A 211 -2.59 -9.54 18.50
CA GLY A 211 -3.61 -10.21 19.31
C GLY A 211 -4.97 -9.50 19.24
N PRO A 212 -6.04 -10.12 19.76
CA PRO A 212 -7.40 -9.59 19.63
C PRO A 212 -7.57 -8.21 20.30
N GLY A 213 -6.92 -7.97 21.45
CA GLY A 213 -6.99 -6.66 22.12
C GLY A 213 -6.32 -5.52 21.32
N GLN A 214 -5.21 -5.82 20.65
CA GLN A 214 -4.47 -4.84 19.84
C GLN A 214 -5.18 -4.52 18.52
N MET A 215 -6.06 -5.39 18.04
CA MET A 215 -6.82 -5.18 16.80
C MET A 215 -8.02 -4.23 16.95
N LEU A 216 -8.52 -3.98 18.17
CA LEU A 216 -9.71 -3.15 18.41
C LEU A 216 -9.60 -1.74 17.80
N PRO A 217 -8.50 -0.97 17.99
CA PRO A 217 -8.39 0.37 17.41
C PRO A 217 -8.37 0.37 15.86
N ILE A 218 -7.89 -0.72 15.26
CA ILE A 218 -7.84 -0.87 13.80
C ILE A 218 -9.24 -1.23 13.28
N LEU A 219 -9.96 -2.10 13.99
CA LEU A 219 -11.36 -2.42 13.69
C LEU A 219 -12.25 -1.17 13.73
N GLU A 220 -12.09 -0.32 14.76
CA GLU A 220 -12.85 0.93 14.89
C GLU A 220 -12.63 1.84 13.66
N GLN A 221 -11.39 1.98 13.21
CA GLN A 221 -11.09 2.72 11.97
C GLN A 221 -11.71 2.06 10.75
N ILE A 222 -11.60 0.73 10.58
CA ILE A 222 -12.19 0.04 9.44
C ILE A 222 -13.71 0.30 9.37
N LEU A 223 -14.40 0.17 10.50
CA LEU A 223 -15.85 0.39 10.62
C LEU A 223 -16.27 1.86 10.39
N GLU A 224 -15.36 2.81 10.56
CA GLU A 224 -15.60 4.22 10.21
C GLU A 224 -15.77 4.39 8.70
N TYR A 225 -14.91 3.76 7.90
CA TYR A 225 -14.80 3.98 6.45
C TYR A 225 -15.53 2.93 5.59
N THR A 226 -15.69 1.70 6.07
CA THR A 226 -16.22 0.60 5.25
C THR A 226 -17.74 0.52 5.28
N SER A 227 -18.31 0.16 4.13
CA SER A 227 -19.69 -0.24 3.88
C SER A 227 -19.81 -1.75 3.65
N LEU A 228 -18.72 -2.50 3.85
CA LEU A 228 -18.65 -3.94 3.68
C LEU A 228 -18.62 -4.68 5.02
N PRO A 229 -19.05 -5.95 5.06
CA PRO A 229 -18.85 -6.83 6.21
C PRO A 229 -17.36 -6.92 6.59
N VAL A 230 -17.07 -6.84 7.89
CA VAL A 230 -15.70 -6.85 8.41
C VAL A 230 -15.30 -8.22 8.95
N ILE A 231 -14.11 -8.70 8.55
CA ILE A 231 -13.48 -9.94 8.98
C ILE A 231 -12.42 -9.64 10.06
N VAL A 232 -12.38 -10.41 11.15
CA VAL A 232 -11.31 -10.29 12.17
C VAL A 232 -10.79 -11.68 12.56
N LYS A 233 -9.49 -11.91 12.32
CA LYS A 233 -8.78 -13.17 12.63
C LYS A 233 -7.45 -12.92 13.37
N PRO A 234 -7.48 -12.63 14.68
CA PRO A 234 -6.27 -12.32 15.44
C PRO A 234 -5.43 -13.57 15.73
N ASN A 235 -4.18 -13.36 16.10
CA ASN A 235 -3.34 -14.40 16.70
C ASN A 235 -3.80 -14.70 18.13
N ALA A 236 -3.46 -15.89 18.66
CA ALA A 236 -3.69 -16.26 20.06
C ALA A 236 -2.66 -15.58 21.01
N GLY A 237 -2.36 -14.31 20.77
CA GLY A 237 -1.25 -13.59 21.43
C GLY A 237 -0.01 -13.49 20.55
N LEU A 238 1.06 -12.96 21.13
CA LEU A 238 2.37 -12.90 20.46
C LEU A 238 3.10 -14.23 20.67
N PRO A 239 3.82 -14.74 19.67
CA PRO A 239 4.53 -16.01 19.80
C PRO A 239 5.62 -15.94 20.88
N LYS A 240 5.67 -16.96 21.73
CA LYS A 240 6.73 -17.21 22.73
C LYS A 240 7.36 -18.58 22.44
N GLN A 241 8.62 -18.82 22.77
CA GLN A 241 9.19 -20.17 22.69
C GLN A 241 9.35 -20.72 24.11
N VAL A 242 8.78 -21.90 24.36
CA VAL A 242 8.93 -22.63 25.63
C VAL A 242 9.46 -24.01 25.27
N GLU A 243 10.59 -24.42 25.86
CA GLU A 243 11.21 -25.73 25.61
C GLU A 243 11.46 -26.07 24.11
N ARG A 244 11.76 -25.04 23.29
CA ARG A 244 11.97 -25.09 21.82
C ARG A 244 10.71 -25.22 20.97
N GLU A 245 9.53 -25.16 21.57
CA GLU A 245 8.25 -25.09 20.85
C GLU A 245 7.69 -23.67 20.84
N THR A 246 7.10 -23.23 19.73
CA THR A 246 6.40 -21.94 19.66
C THR A 246 5.03 -22.07 20.33
N VAL A 247 4.88 -21.44 21.49
CA VAL A 247 3.65 -21.41 22.30
C VAL A 247 3.02 -20.03 22.24
N TYR A 248 1.70 -20.01 22.25
CA TYR A 248 0.89 -18.81 22.33
C TYR A 248 0.17 -18.80 23.67
N ASP A 249 0.15 -17.64 24.33
CA ASP A 249 -0.15 -17.49 25.75
C ASP A 249 -1.59 -17.05 26.03
N VAL A 250 -2.39 -16.78 25.01
CA VAL A 250 -3.83 -16.51 25.18
C VAL A 250 -4.57 -17.85 25.26
N LEU A 251 -5.28 -18.09 26.36
CA LEU A 251 -6.10 -19.28 26.52
C LEU A 251 -7.40 -19.19 25.70
N PRO A 252 -8.04 -20.34 25.36
CA PRO A 252 -9.30 -20.36 24.60
C PRO A 252 -10.41 -19.46 25.16
N GLN A 253 -10.56 -19.41 26.49
CA GLN A 253 -11.59 -18.59 27.14
C GLN A 253 -11.28 -17.09 27.04
N ASP A 254 -10.02 -16.69 27.23
CA ASP A 254 -9.59 -15.29 27.14
C ASP A 254 -9.70 -14.77 25.70
N PHE A 255 -9.34 -15.61 24.74
CA PHE A 255 -9.55 -15.35 23.31
C PHE A 255 -11.03 -15.13 23.01
N ALA A 256 -11.90 -16.07 23.43
CA ALA A 256 -13.34 -15.99 23.21
C ALA A 256 -13.96 -14.73 23.82
N MET A 257 -13.61 -14.37 25.07
CA MET A 257 -14.11 -13.15 25.73
C MET A 257 -13.74 -11.88 24.98
N THR A 258 -12.54 -11.84 24.38
CA THR A 258 -12.11 -10.67 23.59
C THR A 258 -12.80 -10.65 22.22
N MET A 259 -12.93 -11.81 21.57
CA MET A 259 -13.66 -11.94 20.31
C MET A 259 -15.15 -11.58 20.44
N GLN A 260 -15.78 -11.88 21.58
CA GLN A 260 -17.15 -11.45 21.87
C GLN A 260 -17.28 -9.92 21.80
N LYS A 261 -16.28 -9.17 22.32
CA LYS A 261 -16.26 -7.70 22.23
C LYS A 261 -16.07 -7.22 20.81
N ILE A 262 -15.16 -7.84 20.06
CA ILE A 262 -14.88 -7.55 18.64
C ILE A 262 -16.15 -7.73 17.79
N ILE A 263 -16.88 -8.84 17.98
CA ILE A 263 -18.16 -9.08 17.32
C ILE A 263 -19.20 -8.04 17.75
N GLY A 264 -19.29 -7.75 19.05
CA GLY A 264 -20.17 -6.72 19.59
C GLY A 264 -19.87 -5.30 19.11
N GLN A 265 -18.67 -5.04 18.57
CA GLN A 265 -18.31 -3.76 17.94
C GLN A 265 -18.62 -3.70 16.44
N GLY A 266 -18.84 -4.84 15.77
CA GLY A 266 -19.26 -4.87 14.37
C GLY A 266 -18.51 -5.84 13.46
N ALA A 267 -17.64 -6.70 13.97
CA ALA A 267 -17.10 -7.79 13.17
C ALA A 267 -18.22 -8.76 12.73
N ALA A 268 -18.42 -8.89 11.43
CA ALA A 268 -19.46 -9.74 10.84
C ALA A 268 -18.97 -11.18 10.64
N VAL A 269 -17.66 -11.36 10.46
CA VAL A 269 -17.01 -12.66 10.33
C VAL A 269 -15.82 -12.73 11.27
N ALA A 270 -15.74 -13.78 12.08
CA ALA A 270 -14.71 -13.93 13.10
C ALA A 270 -13.97 -15.26 12.96
N GLY A 271 -12.68 -15.30 13.27
CA GLY A 271 -11.89 -16.54 13.27
C GLY A 271 -10.62 -16.39 14.06
N GLY A 272 -9.65 -17.26 13.78
CA GLY A 272 -8.32 -17.19 14.37
C GLY A 272 -7.22 -17.28 13.31
N CYS A 273 -6.03 -16.80 13.67
CA CYS A 273 -4.82 -16.96 12.87
C CYS A 273 -3.77 -17.77 13.66
N CYS A 274 -2.53 -17.31 13.73
CA CYS A 274 -1.43 -18.07 14.32
C CYS A 274 -1.68 -18.34 15.82
N GLY A 275 -1.43 -19.58 16.25
CA GLY A 275 -1.63 -20.01 17.64
C GLY A 275 -3.05 -20.39 18.03
N THR A 276 -4.05 -20.08 17.21
CA THR A 276 -5.44 -20.47 17.49
C THR A 276 -5.67 -21.94 17.13
N THR A 277 -6.37 -22.66 18.00
CA THR A 277 -6.63 -24.11 17.89
C THR A 277 -8.13 -24.39 17.81
N PRO A 278 -8.59 -25.63 17.53
CA PRO A 278 -10.01 -25.97 17.57
C PRO A 278 -10.68 -25.64 18.91
N GLU A 279 -9.96 -25.70 20.03
CA GLU A 279 -10.47 -25.31 21.35
C GLU A 279 -10.75 -23.80 21.46
N HIS A 280 -9.90 -22.96 20.83
CA HIS A 280 -10.10 -21.52 20.75
C HIS A 280 -11.33 -21.18 19.93
N ILE A 281 -11.43 -21.78 18.74
CA ILE A 281 -12.58 -21.60 17.84
C ILE A 281 -13.86 -22.07 18.52
N LYS A 282 -13.85 -23.25 19.14
CA LYS A 282 -15.01 -23.77 19.87
C LYS A 282 -15.46 -22.83 20.98
N SER A 283 -14.52 -22.35 21.80
CA SER A 283 -14.83 -21.42 22.90
C SER A 283 -15.43 -20.10 22.38
N MET A 284 -14.90 -19.57 21.28
CA MET A 284 -15.43 -18.37 20.63
C MET A 284 -16.84 -18.62 20.07
N VAL A 285 -17.04 -19.70 19.33
CA VAL A 285 -18.32 -20.04 18.69
C VAL A 285 -19.40 -20.30 19.75
N ASP A 286 -19.10 -21.08 20.78
CA ASP A 286 -20.03 -21.38 21.88
C ASP A 286 -20.48 -20.10 22.59
N LEU A 287 -19.60 -19.10 22.72
CA LEU A 287 -19.89 -17.82 23.35
C LEU A 287 -20.64 -16.83 22.44
N CYS A 288 -20.39 -16.87 21.13
CA CYS A 288 -20.80 -15.79 20.21
C CYS A 288 -21.90 -16.16 19.21
N ARG A 289 -22.12 -17.45 18.90
CA ARG A 289 -23.05 -17.88 17.83
C ARG A 289 -24.50 -17.41 18.03
N GLY A 290 -24.92 -17.19 19.28
CA GLY A 290 -26.26 -16.68 19.61
C GLY A 290 -26.39 -15.15 19.60
N MET A 291 -25.33 -14.41 19.29
CA MET A 291 -25.37 -12.94 19.21
C MET A 291 -26.00 -12.48 17.90
N GLU A 292 -26.70 -11.36 17.95
CA GLU A 292 -27.21 -10.71 16.74
C GLU A 292 -26.07 -9.90 16.07
N PRO A 293 -25.84 -10.07 14.76
CA PRO A 293 -24.87 -9.27 14.03
C PRO A 293 -25.32 -7.80 13.96
N LEU A 294 -24.37 -6.87 14.09
CA LEU A 294 -24.67 -5.47 13.86
C LEU A 294 -24.94 -5.20 12.37
N PRO A 295 -25.90 -4.31 12.05
CA PRO A 295 -26.21 -3.97 10.67
C PRO A 295 -25.03 -3.24 10.02
N ILE A 296 -24.74 -3.61 8.78
CA ILE A 296 -23.73 -2.92 7.97
C ILE A 296 -24.29 -1.55 7.56
N ILE A 297 -23.53 -0.49 7.83
CA ILE A 297 -23.93 0.89 7.56
C ILE A 297 -23.24 1.37 6.29
N GLN A 298 -24.02 1.80 5.30
CA GLN A 298 -23.48 2.43 4.10
C GLN A 298 -22.77 3.75 4.45
N LYS A 299 -21.56 3.94 3.94
CA LYS A 299 -20.75 5.14 4.16
C LYS A 299 -20.77 6.02 2.92
N ASP A 300 -21.04 7.32 3.11
CA ASP A 300 -21.06 8.33 2.05
C ASP A 300 -19.81 9.20 2.06
N ILE A 301 -18.63 8.57 2.16
CA ILE A 301 -17.33 9.26 2.19
C ILE A 301 -16.65 9.05 0.83
N THR A 302 -16.36 10.14 0.12
CA THR A 302 -15.54 10.09 -1.10
C THR A 302 -14.07 10.07 -0.72
N ILE A 303 -13.37 8.99 -1.07
CA ILE A 303 -11.96 8.80 -0.76
C ILE A 303 -11.21 8.50 -2.05
N VAL A 304 -10.13 9.24 -2.28
CA VAL A 304 -9.07 8.87 -3.24
C VAL A 304 -7.83 8.51 -2.47
N SER A 305 -7.06 7.53 -2.95
CA SER A 305 -5.90 7.02 -2.22
C SER A 305 -4.76 6.66 -3.14
N SER A 306 -3.54 6.82 -2.63
CA SER A 306 -2.33 6.15 -3.10
C SER A 306 -1.97 5.01 -2.14
N TYR A 307 -0.81 4.39 -2.36
CA TYR A 307 -0.20 3.44 -1.43
C TYR A 307 0.10 4.01 -0.04
N GLY A 308 0.27 5.33 0.11
CA GLY A 308 0.80 5.93 1.34
C GLY A 308 -0.09 6.99 1.98
N LYS A 309 -1.13 7.47 1.26
CA LYS A 309 -2.01 8.52 1.73
C LYS A 309 -3.42 8.38 1.16
N SER A 310 -4.40 8.68 1.99
CA SER A 310 -5.80 8.85 1.60
C SER A 310 -6.22 10.32 1.70
N VAL A 311 -7.11 10.75 0.81
CA VAL A 311 -7.71 12.09 0.80
C VAL A 311 -9.22 11.95 0.75
N CYS A 312 -9.88 12.33 1.85
CA CYS A 312 -11.32 12.42 1.93
C CYS A 312 -11.80 13.77 1.36
N LEU A 313 -12.83 13.72 0.51
CA LEU A 313 -13.50 14.91 -0.03
C LEU A 313 -14.82 15.18 0.69
N GLY A 314 -15.17 16.47 0.75
CA GLY A 314 -16.49 16.93 1.21
C GLY A 314 -16.48 17.77 2.48
N THR A 315 -15.42 17.67 3.27
CA THR A 315 -15.12 18.62 4.36
C THR A 315 -13.98 19.53 3.94
N GLY A 316 -14.28 20.82 3.83
CA GLY A 316 -13.38 21.81 3.24
C GLY A 316 -13.10 21.54 1.76
N SER A 317 -12.14 22.29 1.22
CA SER A 317 -11.66 22.10 -0.16
C SER A 317 -10.31 21.39 -0.14
N LYS A 318 -9.99 20.62 -1.18
CA LYS A 318 -8.66 20.04 -1.41
C LYS A 318 -8.01 20.67 -2.64
N ILE A 319 -6.69 20.56 -2.70
CA ILE A 319 -5.88 21.11 -3.80
C ILE A 319 -5.46 19.96 -4.72
N ILE A 320 -5.84 20.06 -5.99
CA ILE A 320 -5.35 19.19 -7.06
C ILE A 320 -4.33 20.00 -7.86
N GLY A 321 -3.08 19.53 -7.91
CA GLY A 321 -2.00 20.24 -8.59
C GLY A 321 -2.03 20.04 -10.11
N GLU A 322 -2.18 21.12 -10.89
CA GLU A 322 -2.38 21.11 -12.35
C GLU A 322 -1.09 21.07 -13.21
N ARG A 323 0.09 20.95 -12.60
CA ARG A 323 1.34 21.24 -13.33
C ARG A 323 1.87 20.10 -14.20
N ILE A 324 1.51 18.84 -13.95
CA ILE A 324 1.91 17.69 -14.77
C ILE A 324 0.94 17.60 -15.95
N ASN A 325 1.11 18.54 -16.89
CA ASN A 325 0.23 18.69 -18.05
C ASN A 325 0.98 19.40 -19.19
N PRO A 326 1.08 18.82 -20.39
CA PRO A 326 1.81 19.38 -21.54
C PRO A 326 1.11 20.58 -22.20
N THR A 327 -0.16 20.85 -21.89
CA THR A 327 -0.95 21.91 -22.52
C THR A 327 -0.34 23.29 -22.28
N GLY A 328 0.05 23.99 -23.35
CA GLY A 328 0.69 25.31 -23.27
C GLY A 328 2.12 25.33 -22.72
N LYS A 329 2.72 24.19 -22.35
CA LYS A 329 4.05 24.12 -21.71
C LYS A 329 5.09 23.47 -22.64
N LYS A 330 5.87 24.31 -23.34
CA LYS A 330 6.91 23.84 -24.28
C LYS A 330 7.95 22.90 -23.64
N LYS A 331 8.43 23.23 -22.43
CA LYS A 331 9.42 22.41 -21.71
C LYS A 331 8.86 21.03 -21.34
N PHE A 332 7.64 20.98 -20.81
CA PHE A 332 6.99 19.72 -20.46
C PHE A 332 6.73 18.83 -21.70
N ARG A 333 6.31 19.42 -22.82
CA ARG A 333 6.18 18.69 -24.09
C ARG A 333 7.51 18.09 -24.55
N GLN A 334 8.61 18.83 -24.40
CA GLN A 334 9.93 18.33 -24.76
C GLN A 334 10.35 17.17 -23.84
N ALA A 335 10.12 17.32 -22.54
CA ALA A 335 10.42 16.28 -21.56
C ALA A 335 9.70 14.96 -21.86
N LEU A 336 8.41 15.00 -22.22
CA LEU A 336 7.67 13.80 -22.65
C LEU A 336 8.27 13.17 -23.92
N LYS A 337 8.68 13.98 -24.91
CA LYS A 337 9.28 13.48 -26.16
C LYS A 337 10.67 12.88 -25.97
N GLU A 338 11.43 13.41 -25.01
CA GLU A 338 12.80 12.98 -24.70
C GLU A 338 12.85 11.91 -23.60
N HIS A 339 11.70 11.51 -23.04
CA HIS A 339 11.62 10.65 -21.85
C HIS A 339 12.43 11.21 -20.65
N ASP A 340 12.44 12.54 -20.47
CA ASP A 340 13.03 13.20 -19.31
C ASP A 340 12.09 13.05 -18.10
N MET A 341 12.15 11.86 -17.48
CA MET A 341 11.36 11.51 -16.30
C MET A 341 11.68 12.40 -15.10
N ASP A 342 12.94 12.77 -14.90
CA ASP A 342 13.37 13.64 -13.80
C ASP A 342 12.65 14.98 -13.81
N TYR A 343 12.45 15.60 -14.97
CA TYR A 343 11.66 16.83 -15.08
C TYR A 343 10.21 16.62 -14.60
N ILE A 344 9.58 15.51 -14.99
CA ILE A 344 8.19 15.18 -14.62
C ILE A 344 8.08 14.92 -13.11
N LEU A 345 8.99 14.12 -12.55
CA LEU A 345 9.04 13.80 -11.12
C LEU A 345 9.27 15.04 -10.26
N ARG A 346 10.15 15.96 -10.69
CA ARG A 346 10.38 17.24 -10.02
C ARG A 346 9.12 18.10 -9.97
N GLU A 347 8.32 18.14 -11.04
CA GLU A 347 7.04 18.85 -11.03
C GLU A 347 6.06 18.23 -10.01
N GLY A 348 6.03 16.90 -9.88
CA GLY A 348 5.23 16.21 -8.85
C GLY A 348 5.68 16.54 -7.42
N ILE A 349 6.97 16.39 -7.12
CA ILE A 349 7.55 16.67 -5.80
C ILE A 349 7.36 18.14 -5.43
N MET A 350 7.59 19.06 -6.37
CA MET A 350 7.41 20.49 -6.13
C MET A 350 5.96 20.81 -5.77
N GLN A 351 4.98 20.24 -6.47
CA GLN A 351 3.58 20.46 -6.16
C GLN A 351 3.19 19.90 -4.78
N GLN A 352 3.71 18.73 -4.42
CA GLN A 352 3.55 18.18 -3.07
C GLN A 352 4.11 19.13 -2.01
N ASP A 353 5.35 19.61 -2.19
CA ASP A 353 6.02 20.53 -1.26
C ASP A 353 5.27 21.89 -1.16
N MET A 354 4.56 22.29 -2.22
CA MET A 354 3.72 23.49 -2.24
C MET A 354 2.32 23.27 -1.63
N GLY A 355 1.98 22.05 -1.18
CA GLY A 355 0.74 21.76 -0.47
C GLY A 355 -0.38 21.16 -1.34
N ALA A 356 -0.05 20.57 -2.49
CA ALA A 356 -1.00 19.75 -3.22
C ALA A 356 -1.45 18.55 -2.37
N HIS A 357 -2.74 18.19 -2.49
CA HIS A 357 -3.31 17.01 -1.85
C HIS A 357 -3.43 15.84 -2.82
N ILE A 358 -3.70 16.15 -4.09
CA ILE A 358 -3.81 15.23 -5.23
C ILE A 358 -2.98 15.85 -6.37
N LEU A 359 -2.40 15.03 -7.24
CA LEU A 359 -1.71 15.51 -8.44
C LEU A 359 -2.50 15.13 -9.69
N ASP A 360 -2.84 16.11 -10.52
CA ASP A 360 -3.36 15.89 -11.86
C ASP A 360 -2.23 15.45 -12.79
N VAL A 361 -2.44 14.36 -13.53
CA VAL A 361 -1.44 13.75 -14.42
C VAL A 361 -2.05 13.60 -15.81
N ASN A 362 -1.67 14.51 -16.71
CA ASN A 362 -2.00 14.46 -18.13
C ASN A 362 -0.69 14.32 -18.93
N VAL A 363 -0.61 13.29 -19.78
CA VAL A 363 0.53 13.07 -20.69
C VAL A 363 0.14 13.16 -22.16
N GLY A 364 -1.08 13.62 -22.46
CA GLY A 364 -1.65 13.63 -23.80
C GLY A 364 -0.86 14.50 -24.78
N LEU A 365 -0.27 13.86 -25.79
CA LEU A 365 0.49 14.53 -26.85
C LEU A 365 0.34 13.72 -28.17
N PRO A 366 0.04 14.35 -29.32
CA PRO A 366 -0.27 13.62 -30.55
C PRO A 366 0.83 12.70 -31.12
N ASP A 367 2.09 12.92 -30.75
CA ASP A 367 3.26 12.25 -31.35
C ASP A 367 3.85 11.15 -30.45
N ILE A 368 3.17 10.76 -29.37
CA ILE A 368 3.66 9.72 -28.43
C ILE A 368 2.60 8.65 -28.21
N ASP A 369 3.02 7.47 -27.76
CA ASP A 369 2.11 6.46 -27.24
C ASP A 369 1.65 6.88 -25.84
N GLU A 370 0.44 7.44 -25.75
CA GLU A 370 -0.12 7.95 -24.49
C GLU A 370 -0.29 6.83 -23.46
N ALA A 371 -0.64 5.61 -23.87
CA ALA A 371 -0.85 4.51 -22.94
C ALA A 371 0.48 4.07 -22.30
N SER A 372 1.52 3.86 -23.12
CA SER A 372 2.85 3.50 -22.61
C SER A 372 3.44 4.62 -21.74
N MET A 373 3.37 5.88 -22.20
CA MET A 373 3.89 7.03 -21.45
C MET A 373 3.15 7.23 -20.13
N MET A 374 1.82 7.05 -20.10
CA MET A 374 1.03 7.15 -18.88
C MET A 374 1.45 6.08 -17.87
N GLN A 375 1.71 4.85 -18.32
CA GLN A 375 2.20 3.79 -17.44
C GLN A 375 3.56 4.14 -16.84
N ASP A 376 4.53 4.53 -17.67
CA ASP A 376 5.87 4.92 -17.22
C ASP A 376 5.81 6.07 -16.19
N VAL A 377 5.04 7.12 -16.52
CA VAL A 377 4.87 8.30 -15.64
C VAL A 377 4.20 7.94 -14.33
N LEU A 378 3.18 7.07 -14.33
CA LEU A 378 2.51 6.67 -13.09
C LEU A 378 3.39 5.79 -12.21
N VAL A 379 4.12 4.82 -12.78
CA VAL A 379 5.04 3.97 -12.02
C VAL A 379 6.09 4.83 -11.31
N GLU A 380 6.71 5.75 -12.04
CA GLU A 380 7.75 6.62 -11.49
C GLU A 380 7.20 7.70 -10.55
N LEU A 381 6.00 8.26 -10.79
CA LEU A 381 5.41 9.19 -9.82
C LEU A 381 5.07 8.50 -8.50
N GLN A 382 4.49 7.29 -8.56
CA GLN A 382 4.18 6.51 -7.36
C GLN A 382 5.43 6.12 -6.58
N SER A 383 6.60 6.09 -7.20
CA SER A 383 7.84 5.87 -6.47
C SER A 383 8.14 7.12 -5.61
N VAL A 384 8.20 8.32 -6.20
CA VAL A 384 8.65 9.55 -5.49
C VAL A 384 7.61 10.23 -4.61
N THR A 385 6.31 10.04 -4.87
CA THR A 385 5.23 10.73 -4.14
C THR A 385 4.21 9.76 -3.57
N SER A 386 3.76 10.05 -2.35
CA SER A 386 2.65 9.37 -1.70
C SER A 386 1.32 10.10 -1.89
N LEU A 387 1.24 11.16 -2.71
CA LEU A 387 -0.04 11.80 -3.00
C LEU A 387 -0.90 10.93 -3.94
N PRO A 388 -2.23 10.87 -3.74
CA PRO A 388 -3.12 10.32 -4.74
C PRO A 388 -2.99 11.04 -6.09
N LEU A 389 -3.24 10.31 -7.17
CA LEU A 389 -3.15 10.82 -8.53
C LEU A 389 -4.55 10.91 -9.16
N GLN A 390 -4.75 11.97 -9.91
CA GLN A 390 -5.85 12.15 -10.84
C GLN A 390 -5.34 11.82 -12.24
N ILE A 391 -5.81 10.70 -12.79
CA ILE A 391 -5.45 10.24 -14.13
C ILE A 391 -6.28 11.05 -15.13
N ASP A 392 -5.63 11.95 -15.86
CA ASP A 392 -6.26 12.86 -16.83
C ASP A 392 -5.95 12.40 -18.26
N THR A 393 -6.93 11.76 -18.87
CA THR A 393 -6.88 11.31 -20.26
C THR A 393 -8.28 11.11 -20.85
N VAL A 394 -8.39 11.31 -22.16
CA VAL A 394 -9.57 10.95 -22.96
C VAL A 394 -9.38 9.64 -23.73
N ASP A 395 -8.17 9.07 -23.72
CA ASP A 395 -7.90 7.77 -24.34
C ASP A 395 -8.24 6.66 -23.35
N THR A 396 -9.32 5.94 -23.65
CA THR A 396 -9.78 4.77 -22.88
C THR A 396 -8.70 3.69 -22.69
N LYS A 397 -7.78 3.51 -23.66
CA LYS A 397 -6.69 2.53 -23.54
C LYS A 397 -5.65 2.98 -22.52
N ALA A 398 -5.27 4.26 -22.57
CA ALA A 398 -4.36 4.84 -21.59
C ALA A 398 -5.00 4.82 -20.19
N MET A 399 -6.29 5.12 -20.09
CA MET A 399 -7.06 5.07 -18.85
C MET A 399 -7.09 3.66 -18.25
N GLU A 400 -7.41 2.63 -19.04
CA GLU A 400 -7.41 1.24 -18.57
C GLU A 400 -6.00 0.80 -18.15
N ALA A 401 -4.99 1.08 -18.98
CA ALA A 401 -3.61 0.73 -18.70
C ALA A 401 -3.12 1.35 -17.38
N ALA A 402 -3.47 2.62 -17.14
CA ALA A 402 -3.19 3.34 -15.91
C ALA A 402 -3.93 2.78 -14.69
N LEU A 403 -5.25 2.58 -14.81
CA LEU A 403 -6.09 2.10 -13.71
C LEU A 403 -5.69 0.69 -13.26
N ARG A 404 -5.23 -0.17 -14.18
CA ARG A 404 -4.76 -1.51 -13.86
C ARG A 404 -3.56 -1.48 -12.90
N ILE A 405 -2.59 -0.61 -13.15
CA ILE A 405 -1.33 -0.54 -12.41
C ILE A 405 -1.31 0.51 -11.29
N TYR A 406 -2.39 1.28 -11.12
CA TYR A 406 -2.43 2.32 -10.09
C TYR A 406 -2.52 1.72 -8.68
N ASN A 407 -1.58 2.06 -7.80
CA ASN A 407 -1.54 1.55 -6.43
C ASN A 407 -2.39 2.43 -5.48
N GLY A 408 -3.70 2.15 -5.45
CA GLY A 408 -4.70 2.85 -4.65
C GLY A 408 -6.02 3.04 -5.41
N LYS A 409 -6.87 3.96 -4.94
CA LYS A 409 -8.10 4.38 -5.63
C LYS A 409 -7.90 5.74 -6.29
N ALA A 410 -7.72 5.73 -7.60
CA ALA A 410 -7.44 6.93 -8.39
C ALA A 410 -8.65 7.87 -8.45
N MET A 411 -8.37 9.15 -8.71
CA MET A 411 -9.36 10.03 -9.33
C MET A 411 -9.24 9.91 -10.86
N VAL A 412 -10.37 9.85 -11.57
CA VAL A 412 -10.39 9.66 -13.03
C VAL A 412 -10.98 10.89 -13.70
N ASN A 413 -10.15 11.58 -14.47
CA ASN A 413 -10.52 12.76 -15.25
C ASN A 413 -10.51 12.39 -16.75
N SER A 414 -11.65 12.19 -17.40
CA SER A 414 -13.03 12.34 -16.89
C SER A 414 -14.02 11.54 -17.73
N VAL A 415 -15.27 11.56 -17.29
CA VAL A 415 -16.44 11.20 -18.09
C VAL A 415 -17.25 12.45 -18.40
N SER A 416 -17.85 12.54 -19.59
CA SER A 416 -18.82 13.58 -19.93
C SER A 416 -20.25 13.04 -19.85
N GLY A 417 -21.25 13.92 -19.86
CA GLY A 417 -22.66 13.55 -19.97
C GLY A 417 -23.07 12.96 -21.32
N LYS A 418 -22.14 12.77 -22.26
CA LYS A 418 -22.39 12.06 -23.51
C LYS A 418 -22.49 10.56 -23.26
N GLN A 419 -23.47 9.90 -23.87
CA GLN A 419 -23.68 8.46 -23.64
C GLN A 419 -22.46 7.61 -24.04
N GLU A 420 -21.82 7.91 -25.17
CA GLU A 420 -20.61 7.22 -25.64
C GLU A 420 -19.45 7.31 -24.63
N SER A 421 -19.32 8.46 -23.96
CA SER A 421 -18.28 8.67 -22.94
C SER A 421 -18.57 7.84 -21.68
N MET A 422 -19.83 7.81 -21.24
CA MET A 422 -20.25 7.02 -20.08
C MET A 422 -20.11 5.52 -20.31
N ASP A 423 -20.54 5.03 -21.48
CA ASP A 423 -20.44 3.62 -21.86
C ASP A 423 -18.99 3.14 -21.99
N ALA A 424 -18.06 4.05 -22.29
CA ALA A 424 -16.64 3.74 -22.36
C ALA A 424 -15.94 3.77 -20.99
N VAL A 425 -16.28 4.74 -20.13
CA VAL A 425 -15.55 4.98 -18.87
C VAL A 425 -16.13 4.20 -17.69
N PHE A 426 -17.46 4.10 -17.55
CA PHE A 426 -18.05 3.45 -16.38
C PHE A 426 -17.71 1.96 -16.21
N PRO A 427 -17.56 1.14 -17.29
CA PRO A 427 -17.05 -0.21 -17.14
C PRO A 427 -15.64 -0.28 -16.51
N LEU A 428 -14.77 0.68 -16.84
CA LEU A 428 -13.42 0.76 -16.25
C LEU A 428 -13.48 1.11 -14.77
N ILE A 429 -14.34 2.06 -14.38
CA ILE A 429 -14.57 2.42 -12.97
C ILE A 429 -15.20 1.25 -12.21
N GLN A 430 -16.11 0.51 -12.84
CA GLN A 430 -16.71 -0.67 -12.24
C GLN A 430 -15.66 -1.75 -11.97
N LYS A 431 -14.70 -1.94 -12.89
CA LYS A 431 -13.68 -2.99 -12.85
C LYS A 431 -12.52 -2.66 -11.90
N TYR A 432 -11.93 -1.47 -12.01
CA TYR A 432 -10.72 -1.09 -11.28
C TYR A 432 -10.99 -0.19 -10.07
N GLY A 433 -12.25 0.23 -9.89
CA GLY A 433 -12.60 1.28 -8.96
C GLY A 433 -12.21 2.67 -9.45
N GLY A 434 -12.34 3.66 -8.56
CA GLY A 434 -11.95 5.04 -8.82
C GLY A 434 -13.03 6.04 -8.39
N VAL A 435 -12.64 7.29 -8.27
CA VAL A 435 -13.57 8.42 -8.11
C VAL A 435 -13.63 9.15 -9.45
N VAL A 436 -14.73 9.04 -10.17
CA VAL A 436 -14.86 9.57 -11.53
C VAL A 436 -15.31 11.03 -11.51
N ILE A 437 -14.64 11.88 -12.30
CA ILE A 437 -15.03 13.26 -12.54
C ILE A 437 -16.05 13.30 -13.69
N GLY A 438 -17.27 13.71 -13.38
CA GLY A 438 -18.33 13.96 -14.37
C GLY A 438 -18.35 15.41 -14.83
N LEU A 439 -18.02 15.65 -16.10
CA LEU A 439 -18.10 16.96 -16.73
C LEU A 439 -19.54 17.26 -17.16
N THR A 440 -20.06 18.42 -16.78
CA THR A 440 -21.42 18.89 -17.15
C THR A 440 -21.52 19.38 -18.60
N LEU A 441 -21.22 18.46 -19.52
CA LEU A 441 -21.15 18.62 -20.97
C LEU A 441 -21.82 17.39 -21.59
N ASP A 442 -22.72 17.58 -22.55
CA ASP A 442 -23.39 16.49 -23.27
C ASP A 442 -23.22 16.64 -24.80
N GLU A 443 -24.06 15.97 -25.61
CA GLU A 443 -24.07 16.08 -27.07
C GLU A 443 -24.38 17.49 -27.57
N SER A 444 -25.10 18.29 -26.79
CA SER A 444 -25.45 19.68 -27.08
C SER A 444 -24.39 20.68 -26.62
N GLY A 445 -23.35 20.22 -25.93
CA GLY A 445 -22.26 21.06 -25.42
C GLY A 445 -22.41 21.39 -23.94
N ILE A 446 -21.90 22.55 -23.53
CA ILE A 446 -21.95 23.02 -22.14
C ILE A 446 -23.19 23.91 -21.99
N PRO A 447 -24.10 23.64 -21.05
CA PRO A 447 -25.25 24.52 -20.82
C PRO A 447 -24.84 25.89 -20.28
N ASP A 448 -25.50 26.93 -20.81
CA ASP A 448 -25.33 28.34 -20.39
C ASP A 448 -25.96 28.65 -19.02
N THR A 449 -26.77 27.73 -18.48
CA THR A 449 -27.50 27.92 -17.21
C THR A 449 -27.02 26.95 -16.14
N ALA A 450 -27.14 27.37 -14.87
CA ALA A 450 -26.80 26.53 -13.73
C ALA A 450 -27.71 25.30 -13.65
N GLU A 451 -29.01 25.47 -13.93
CA GLU A 451 -30.00 24.41 -14.04
C GLU A 451 -29.58 23.36 -15.07
N GLY A 452 -29.24 23.78 -16.29
CA GLY A 452 -28.83 22.84 -17.34
C GLY A 452 -27.62 21.99 -16.93
N ARG A 453 -26.63 22.59 -16.26
CA ARG A 453 -25.47 21.86 -15.73
C ARG A 453 -25.86 20.86 -14.63
N VAL A 454 -26.82 21.21 -13.78
CA VAL A 454 -27.38 20.31 -12.75
C VAL A 454 -28.14 19.15 -13.39
N GLU A 455 -28.87 19.37 -14.48
CA GLU A 455 -29.56 18.32 -15.22
C GLU A 455 -28.56 17.28 -15.77
N ILE A 456 -27.48 17.73 -16.41
CA ILE A 456 -26.42 16.83 -16.90
C ILE A 456 -25.75 16.10 -15.74
N ALA A 457 -25.44 16.79 -14.64
CA ALA A 457 -24.84 16.15 -13.46
C ALA A 457 -25.74 15.03 -12.91
N ARG A 458 -27.06 15.24 -12.88
CA ARG A 458 -28.02 14.21 -12.46
C ARG A 458 -28.03 13.03 -13.43
N HIS A 459 -28.03 13.31 -14.73
CA HIS A 459 -27.97 12.27 -15.75
C HIS A 459 -26.74 11.36 -15.57
N ILE A 460 -25.55 11.95 -15.38
CA ILE A 460 -24.31 11.21 -15.11
C ILE A 460 -24.46 10.32 -13.87
N ILE A 461 -25.03 10.83 -12.77
CA ILE A 461 -25.21 10.08 -11.53
C ILE A 461 -26.19 8.90 -11.73
N GLU A 462 -27.31 9.13 -12.42
CA GLU A 462 -28.32 8.11 -12.70
C GLU A 462 -27.77 7.02 -13.63
N GLU A 463 -26.94 7.40 -14.61
CA GLU A 463 -26.29 6.46 -15.51
C GLU A 463 -25.23 5.63 -14.79
N ALA A 464 -24.36 6.26 -14.01
CA ALA A 464 -23.34 5.60 -13.20
C ALA A 464 -23.95 4.56 -12.24
N ALA A 465 -25.14 4.84 -11.67
CA ALA A 465 -25.84 3.92 -10.79
C ALA A 465 -26.20 2.59 -11.48
N LYS A 466 -26.43 2.57 -12.79
CA LYS A 466 -26.68 1.33 -13.56
C LYS A 466 -25.48 0.38 -13.58
N TYR A 467 -24.27 0.93 -13.47
CA TYR A 467 -23.01 0.20 -13.34
C TYR A 467 -22.65 -0.12 -11.87
N GLY A 468 -23.55 0.20 -10.94
CA GLY A 468 -23.32 0.05 -9.50
C GLY A 468 -22.27 1.01 -8.95
N ILE A 469 -22.02 2.15 -9.63
CA ILE A 469 -21.16 3.22 -9.14
C ILE A 469 -21.99 4.13 -8.24
N GLN A 470 -21.52 4.35 -7.02
CA GLN A 470 -22.26 5.11 -6.02
C GLN A 470 -21.94 6.61 -6.10
N LYS A 471 -22.82 7.44 -5.53
CA LYS A 471 -22.60 8.90 -5.44
C LYS A 471 -21.27 9.26 -4.77
N LYS A 472 -20.82 8.47 -3.78
CA LYS A 472 -19.53 8.68 -3.11
C LYS A 472 -18.33 8.50 -4.03
N ASP A 473 -18.50 7.85 -5.18
CA ASP A 473 -17.46 7.61 -6.19
C ASP A 473 -17.57 8.57 -7.38
N ILE A 474 -18.39 9.61 -7.27
CA ILE A 474 -18.62 10.61 -8.32
C ILE A 474 -18.31 12.01 -7.77
N VAL A 475 -17.53 12.76 -8.53
CA VAL A 475 -17.29 14.19 -8.31
C VAL A 475 -17.69 14.93 -9.57
N ILE A 476 -18.40 16.05 -9.45
CA ILE A 476 -18.91 16.77 -10.63
C ILE A 476 -18.08 18.03 -10.89
N ASP A 477 -17.63 18.18 -12.14
CA ASP A 477 -17.09 19.44 -12.65
C ASP A 477 -18.19 20.20 -13.39
N VAL A 478 -18.57 21.35 -12.83
CA VAL A 478 -19.59 22.23 -13.42
C VAL A 478 -19.02 23.14 -14.52
N LEU A 479 -17.76 22.99 -14.89
CA LEU A 479 -17.04 23.68 -15.97
C LEU A 479 -16.94 25.21 -15.80
N ALA A 480 -15.75 25.71 -15.47
CA ALA A 480 -15.49 27.15 -15.41
C ALA A 480 -15.28 27.72 -16.83
N MET A 481 -16.20 28.58 -17.26
CA MET A 481 -16.09 29.31 -18.53
C MET A 481 -15.27 30.58 -18.37
N THR A 482 -14.49 30.94 -19.39
CA THR A 482 -13.64 32.13 -19.36
C THR A 482 -14.46 33.42 -19.40
N ILE A 483 -14.30 34.29 -18.40
CA ILE A 483 -15.14 35.50 -18.26
C ILE A 483 -14.90 36.56 -19.34
N SER A 484 -13.78 36.49 -20.05
CA SER A 484 -13.48 37.39 -21.17
C SER A 484 -14.34 37.10 -22.40
N SER A 485 -14.81 35.85 -22.55
CA SER A 485 -15.72 35.42 -23.62
C SER A 485 -17.16 35.22 -23.15
N ASP A 486 -17.38 34.95 -21.87
CA ASP A 486 -18.70 34.73 -21.26
C ASP A 486 -18.85 35.57 -19.97
N PRO A 487 -19.47 36.77 -20.05
CA PRO A 487 -19.59 37.68 -18.91
C PRO A 487 -20.37 37.12 -17.71
N GLU A 488 -21.30 36.18 -17.91
CA GLU A 488 -22.11 35.59 -16.84
C GLU A 488 -21.53 34.27 -16.32
N GLY A 489 -20.54 33.71 -17.03
CA GLY A 489 -19.98 32.38 -16.75
C GLY A 489 -19.51 32.17 -15.32
N ALA A 490 -18.93 33.19 -14.67
CA ALA A 490 -18.54 33.10 -13.26
C ALA A 490 -19.74 32.89 -12.33
N LYS A 491 -20.83 33.64 -12.52
CA LYS A 491 -22.03 33.55 -11.67
C LYS A 491 -22.72 32.19 -11.86
N VAL A 492 -22.87 31.78 -13.12
CA VAL A 492 -23.45 30.48 -13.49
C VAL A 492 -22.67 29.33 -12.86
N THR A 493 -21.32 29.37 -12.93
CA THR A 493 -20.45 28.34 -12.35
C THR A 493 -20.62 28.26 -10.83
N LEU A 494 -20.64 29.39 -10.12
CA LEU A 494 -20.81 29.42 -8.67
C LEU A 494 -22.19 28.92 -8.23
N GLU A 495 -23.24 29.30 -8.97
CA GLU A 495 -24.60 28.82 -8.70
C GLU A 495 -24.74 27.32 -8.97
N ALA A 496 -24.14 26.82 -10.05
CA ALA A 496 -24.10 25.39 -10.37
C ALA A 496 -23.36 24.59 -9.31
N LEU A 497 -22.18 25.04 -8.85
CA LEU A 497 -21.44 24.41 -7.75
C LEU A 497 -22.34 24.22 -6.52
N LYS A 498 -23.04 25.28 -6.11
CA LYS A 498 -23.93 25.26 -4.95
C LYS A 498 -25.07 24.27 -5.12
N LYS A 499 -25.73 24.28 -6.29
CA LYS A 499 -26.85 23.39 -6.59
C LYS A 499 -26.42 21.93 -6.67
N VAL A 500 -25.26 21.64 -7.27
CA VAL A 500 -24.75 20.27 -7.35
C VAL A 500 -24.33 19.77 -5.96
N ARG A 501 -23.54 20.56 -5.22
CA ARG A 501 -23.03 20.17 -3.90
C ARG A 501 -24.15 19.90 -2.90
N TYR A 502 -25.07 20.86 -2.76
CA TYR A 502 -26.10 20.81 -1.71
C TYR A 502 -27.46 20.29 -2.18
N GLY A 503 -27.72 20.29 -3.50
CA GLY A 503 -28.96 19.78 -4.09
C GLY A 503 -28.86 18.31 -4.50
N LEU A 504 -27.80 17.91 -5.21
CA LEU A 504 -27.60 16.51 -5.64
C LEU A 504 -26.88 15.65 -4.59
N GLY A 505 -26.15 16.30 -3.66
CA GLY A 505 -25.46 15.65 -2.55
C GLY A 505 -24.17 14.94 -2.96
N VAL A 506 -23.46 15.46 -3.96
CA VAL A 506 -22.17 14.93 -4.44
C VAL A 506 -21.04 15.94 -4.20
N ASN A 507 -19.80 15.48 -4.25
CA ASN A 507 -18.64 16.36 -4.23
C ASN A 507 -18.48 17.09 -5.56
N THR A 508 -17.84 18.26 -5.55
CA THR A 508 -17.57 19.02 -6.79
C THR A 508 -16.10 19.33 -6.96
N VAL A 509 -15.65 19.32 -8.21
CA VAL A 509 -14.30 19.71 -8.63
C VAL A 509 -14.39 20.85 -9.65
N LEU A 510 -13.33 21.63 -9.81
CA LEU A 510 -13.30 22.69 -10.82
C LEU A 510 -11.86 23.00 -11.26
N GLY A 511 -11.65 23.09 -12.56
CA GLY A 511 -10.52 23.77 -13.18
C GLY A 511 -10.57 25.29 -12.96
N VAL A 512 -10.12 25.75 -11.79
CA VAL A 512 -10.29 27.16 -11.37
C VAL A 512 -9.55 28.12 -12.30
N SER A 513 -8.39 27.72 -12.80
CA SER A 513 -7.51 28.53 -13.66
C SER A 513 -8.16 28.94 -14.99
N ASN A 514 -9.22 28.25 -15.42
CA ASN A 514 -9.91 28.47 -16.70
C ASN A 514 -10.69 29.80 -16.76
N ILE A 515 -11.10 30.30 -15.59
CA ILE A 515 -11.92 31.51 -15.44
C ILE A 515 -11.27 32.77 -16.05
N SER A 516 -9.94 32.82 -16.05
CA SER A 516 -9.15 34.03 -16.33
C SER A 516 -8.41 34.04 -17.67
N PHE A 517 -8.61 33.04 -18.54
CA PHE A 517 -7.93 33.01 -19.84
C PHE A 517 -8.16 34.31 -20.64
N GLY A 518 -7.09 34.80 -21.28
CA GLY A 518 -7.12 36.03 -22.08
C GLY A 518 -7.09 37.35 -21.28
N LEU A 519 -7.07 37.32 -19.94
CA LEU A 519 -7.02 38.53 -19.10
C LEU A 519 -5.63 38.80 -18.51
N PRO A 520 -5.25 40.07 -18.28
CA PRO A 520 -4.04 40.40 -17.54
C PRO A 520 -4.19 40.08 -16.05
N SER A 521 -3.05 39.89 -15.35
CA SER A 521 -3.02 39.64 -13.90
C SER A 521 -3.95 38.51 -13.43
N ARG A 522 -3.93 37.40 -14.16
CA ARG A 522 -4.79 36.22 -13.95
C ARG A 522 -4.83 35.73 -12.50
N THR A 523 -3.72 35.82 -11.77
CA THR A 523 -3.61 35.35 -10.38
C THR A 523 -4.61 36.04 -9.45
N VAL A 524 -4.91 37.32 -9.67
CA VAL A 524 -5.90 38.09 -8.89
C VAL A 524 -7.31 37.53 -9.10
N ILE A 525 -7.69 37.29 -10.36
CA ILE A 525 -9.01 36.76 -10.69
C ILE A 525 -9.14 35.33 -10.17
N ASN A 526 -8.13 34.48 -10.42
CA ASN A 526 -8.13 33.10 -9.97
C ASN A 526 -8.28 32.99 -8.45
N ALA A 527 -7.53 33.77 -7.68
CA ALA A 527 -7.56 33.75 -6.21
C ALA A 527 -8.95 34.15 -5.64
N ASN A 528 -9.52 35.24 -6.14
CA ASN A 528 -10.84 35.70 -5.69
C ASN A 528 -11.95 34.72 -6.11
N PHE A 529 -11.93 34.27 -7.36
CA PHE A 529 -12.88 33.28 -7.86
C PHE A 529 -12.77 31.96 -7.09
N TYR A 530 -11.55 31.52 -6.76
CA TYR A 530 -11.33 30.31 -5.96
C TYR A 530 -11.97 30.40 -4.59
N THR A 531 -11.80 31.54 -3.90
CA THR A 531 -12.44 31.79 -2.59
C THR A 531 -13.96 31.71 -2.71
N MET A 532 -14.53 32.34 -3.75
CA MET A 532 -15.97 32.30 -4.01
C MET A 532 -16.45 30.88 -4.35
N ALA A 533 -15.66 30.11 -5.09
CA ALA A 533 -15.99 28.74 -5.47
C ALA A 533 -16.00 27.81 -4.24
N MET A 534 -14.99 27.90 -3.37
CA MET A 534 -14.96 27.18 -2.09
C MET A 534 -16.20 27.52 -1.23
N GLN A 535 -16.55 28.82 -1.13
CA GLN A 535 -17.75 29.24 -0.42
C GLN A 535 -19.05 28.65 -1.01
N ASN A 536 -19.09 28.41 -2.32
CA ASN A 536 -20.25 27.86 -3.01
C ASN A 536 -20.23 26.32 -3.12
N GLY A 537 -19.31 25.63 -2.42
CA GLY A 537 -19.34 24.17 -2.31
C GLY A 537 -18.25 23.43 -3.06
N LEU A 538 -17.25 24.13 -3.62
CA LEU A 538 -16.10 23.49 -4.26
C LEU A 538 -15.36 22.58 -3.26
N SER A 539 -15.37 21.28 -3.54
CA SER A 539 -14.75 20.24 -2.68
C SER A 539 -13.29 19.99 -3.05
N ALA A 540 -12.90 20.21 -4.31
CA ALA A 540 -11.51 20.18 -4.74
C ALA A 540 -11.27 21.17 -5.89
N GLY A 541 -10.20 21.97 -5.82
CA GLY A 541 -9.80 22.87 -6.90
C GLY A 541 -8.59 22.33 -7.65
N ILE A 542 -8.70 22.19 -8.98
CA ILE A 542 -7.54 22.00 -9.86
C ILE A 542 -6.91 23.38 -10.05
N ILE A 543 -5.76 23.58 -9.42
CA ILE A 543 -5.03 24.86 -9.36
C ILE A 543 -3.52 24.64 -9.51
N ASN A 544 -2.80 25.73 -9.81
CA ASN A 544 -1.35 25.79 -9.67
C ASN A 544 -0.97 26.08 -8.20
N PRO A 545 -0.44 25.10 -7.44
CA PRO A 545 -0.08 25.30 -6.03
C PRO A 545 1.10 26.26 -5.84
N SER A 546 1.85 26.57 -6.91
CA SER A 546 2.91 27.59 -6.87
C SER A 546 2.37 29.03 -6.91
N SER A 547 1.07 29.27 -7.09
CA SER A 547 0.49 30.62 -7.00
C SER A 547 0.27 31.00 -5.54
N GLU A 548 1.05 31.97 -5.07
CA GLU A 548 0.96 32.46 -3.70
C GLU A 548 -0.44 33.02 -3.38
N GLU A 549 -1.09 33.70 -4.32
CA GLU A 549 -2.41 34.30 -4.15
C GLU A 549 -3.52 33.25 -4.01
N MET A 550 -3.45 32.16 -4.77
CA MET A 550 -4.39 31.05 -4.63
C MET A 550 -4.17 30.29 -3.32
N MET A 551 -2.91 30.11 -2.90
CA MET A 551 -2.60 29.48 -1.61
C MET A 551 -3.06 30.37 -0.43
N LYS A 552 -2.87 31.69 -0.50
CA LYS A 552 -3.42 32.65 0.48
C LYS A 552 -4.94 32.52 0.60
N SER A 553 -5.61 32.43 -0.55
CA SER A 553 -7.07 32.23 -0.60
C SER A 553 -7.49 30.92 0.06
N TYR A 554 -6.77 29.82 -0.19
CA TYR A 554 -7.03 28.52 0.42
C TYR A 554 -6.92 28.54 1.94
N TYR A 555 -5.78 28.96 2.48
CA TYR A 555 -5.54 28.96 3.93
C TYR A 555 -6.47 29.94 4.65
N ALA A 556 -6.69 31.14 4.10
CA ALA A 556 -7.60 32.12 4.67
C ALA A 556 -9.04 31.57 4.70
N TYR A 557 -9.51 30.94 3.63
CA TYR A 557 -10.84 30.33 3.60
C TYR A 557 -10.99 29.25 4.68
N HIS A 558 -10.02 28.35 4.83
CA HIS A 558 -10.09 27.28 5.82
C HIS A 558 -10.08 27.82 7.26
N ALA A 559 -9.28 28.84 7.56
CA ALA A 559 -9.29 29.52 8.85
C ALA A 559 -10.64 30.21 9.11
N LEU A 560 -11.16 30.97 8.14
CA LEU A 560 -12.42 31.71 8.26
C LEU A 560 -13.63 30.79 8.44
N MET A 561 -13.62 29.61 7.81
CA MET A 561 -14.71 28.63 7.89
C MET A 561 -14.58 27.65 9.05
N ASN A 562 -13.61 27.87 9.96
CA ASN A 562 -13.33 26.97 11.08
C ASN A 562 -13.04 25.52 10.63
N LEU A 563 -12.34 25.37 9.51
CA LEU A 563 -11.84 24.11 8.96
C LEU A 563 -10.36 23.88 9.28
N ASP A 564 -9.73 24.86 9.94
CA ASP A 564 -8.37 24.81 10.47
C ASP A 564 -8.44 25.01 11.99
N SER A 565 -8.39 23.89 12.73
CA SER A 565 -8.49 23.89 14.19
C SER A 565 -7.44 24.80 14.80
N ASN A 566 -7.87 25.76 15.63
CA ASN A 566 -7.01 26.79 16.23
C ASN A 566 -6.19 27.61 15.23
N CYS A 567 -6.55 27.63 13.94
CA CYS A 567 -5.79 28.25 12.86
C CYS A 567 -4.34 27.72 12.76
N GLU A 568 -4.07 26.48 13.17
CA GLU A 568 -2.71 25.92 13.23
C GLU A 568 -2.02 25.91 11.87
N ALA A 569 -2.72 25.46 10.81
CA ALA A 569 -2.15 25.41 9.47
C ALA A 569 -1.90 26.83 8.91
N TYR A 570 -2.82 27.76 9.16
CA TYR A 570 -2.68 29.17 8.79
C TYR A 570 -1.48 29.81 9.49
N ILE A 571 -1.35 29.63 10.81
CA ILE A 571 -0.23 30.15 11.60
C ILE A 571 1.08 29.51 11.13
N ALA A 572 1.13 28.19 10.93
CA ALA A 572 2.32 27.52 10.43
C ALA A 572 2.77 28.07 9.07
N LYS A 573 1.83 28.44 8.19
CA LYS A 573 2.13 29.02 6.88
C LYS A 573 2.64 30.47 6.96
N TYR A 574 2.12 31.29 7.89
CA TYR A 574 2.31 32.76 7.88
C TYR A 574 3.04 33.36 9.09
N ALA A 575 3.25 32.64 10.19
CA ALA A 575 3.86 33.17 11.41
C ALA A 575 5.26 33.79 11.21
N GLY A 576 6.01 33.31 10.20
CA GLY A 576 7.32 33.84 9.83
C GLY A 576 7.32 35.02 8.86
N GLN A 577 6.18 35.40 8.27
CA GLN A 577 6.11 36.50 7.28
C GLN A 577 6.01 37.89 7.93
N ALA A 578 5.77 37.98 9.24
CA ALA A 578 5.58 39.24 9.95
C ALA A 578 6.88 40.05 10.21
N ALA A 579 8.04 39.56 9.77
CA ALA A 579 9.31 40.26 9.88
C ALA A 579 10.22 40.00 8.67
N GLU A 580 9.81 40.43 7.48
CA GLU A 580 10.67 41.06 6.48
C GLU A 580 9.89 41.27 5.17
N SER A 581 9.58 42.52 4.87
CA SER A 581 9.40 42.99 3.51
C SER A 581 10.79 43.10 2.86
N SER A 582 11.39 41.95 2.53
CA SER A 582 12.54 41.86 1.64
C SER A 582 12.26 40.68 0.70
N ALA A 583 12.39 40.91 -0.59
CA ALA A 583 12.11 39.92 -1.61
C ALA A 583 12.91 38.64 -1.33
N SER A 584 12.21 37.54 -1.06
CA SER A 584 12.83 36.21 -1.13
C SER A 584 13.31 36.01 -2.56
N PRO A 585 14.58 35.65 -2.80
CA PRO A 585 15.03 35.40 -4.16
C PRO A 585 14.20 34.27 -4.76
N ALA A 586 13.85 34.40 -6.03
CA ALA A 586 13.43 33.24 -6.82
C ALA A 586 14.45 32.13 -6.57
N VAL A 587 14.00 30.98 -6.06
CA VAL A 587 14.85 29.79 -5.93
C VAL A 587 15.31 29.45 -7.34
N SER A 588 16.54 29.82 -7.64
CA SER A 588 17.21 29.48 -8.88
C SER A 588 17.44 27.97 -8.87
N GLY A 589 16.64 27.25 -9.66
CA GLY A 589 17.08 26.20 -10.58
C GLY A 589 17.70 24.90 -10.05
N ASP A 590 18.58 24.94 -9.05
CA ASP A 590 19.43 23.79 -8.73
C ASP A 590 19.09 23.21 -7.36
N MET A 591 18.61 21.97 -7.37
CA MET A 591 18.37 21.19 -6.16
C MET A 591 19.72 20.79 -5.53
N PRO A 592 19.94 20.97 -4.22
CA PRO A 592 21.17 20.50 -3.60
C PRO A 592 21.18 18.96 -3.49
N LEU A 593 22.38 18.35 -3.51
CA LEU A 593 22.53 16.88 -3.55
C LEU A 593 21.81 16.16 -2.41
N ASN A 594 21.87 16.71 -1.19
CA ASN A 594 21.17 16.15 -0.04
C ASN A 594 19.66 16.04 -0.28
N ARG A 595 19.05 17.06 -0.89
CA ARG A 595 17.61 17.08 -1.20
C ARG A 595 17.28 16.13 -2.35
N ALA A 596 18.14 16.03 -3.36
CA ALA A 596 17.96 15.06 -4.45
C ALA A 596 17.95 13.62 -3.91
N ILE A 597 18.87 13.30 -2.99
CA ILE A 597 18.92 12.02 -2.29
C ILE A 597 17.71 11.83 -1.37
N GLU A 598 17.36 12.80 -0.53
CA GLU A 598 16.19 12.72 0.37
C GLU A 598 14.87 12.49 -0.39
N LYS A 599 14.77 12.97 -1.62
CA LYS A 599 13.60 12.82 -2.50
C LYS A 599 13.66 11.61 -3.44
N GLY A 600 14.77 10.85 -3.43
CA GLY A 600 14.93 9.67 -4.30
C GLY A 600 15.13 9.99 -5.79
N LEU A 601 15.62 11.18 -6.14
CA LEU A 601 15.86 11.57 -7.53
C LEU A 601 17.21 11.05 -8.03
N LYS A 602 17.21 9.88 -8.65
CA LYS A 602 18.40 9.11 -9.01
C LYS A 602 19.30 9.79 -10.05
N GLU A 603 18.75 10.17 -11.19
CA GLU A 603 19.52 10.75 -12.31
C GLU A 603 20.02 12.16 -11.94
N GLU A 604 19.20 12.95 -11.24
CA GLU A 604 19.61 14.23 -10.67
C GLU A 604 20.73 14.09 -9.62
N ALA A 605 20.63 13.12 -8.69
CA ALA A 605 21.69 12.85 -7.71
C ALA A 605 22.99 12.42 -8.41
N HIS A 606 22.91 11.66 -9.49
CA HIS A 606 24.05 11.35 -10.35
C HIS A 606 24.62 12.63 -10.98
N HIS A 607 23.80 13.45 -11.63
CA HIS A 607 24.23 14.69 -12.29
C HIS A 607 24.91 15.67 -11.33
N ILE A 608 24.26 16.01 -10.21
CA ILE A 608 24.78 16.96 -9.20
C ILE A 608 26.10 16.44 -8.63
N THR A 609 26.20 15.14 -8.36
CA THR A 609 27.44 14.54 -7.84
C THR A 609 28.59 14.67 -8.83
N GLY A 610 28.32 14.47 -10.13
CA GLY A 610 29.31 14.65 -11.20
C GLY A 610 29.80 16.09 -11.35
N LEU A 611 29.00 17.09 -10.95
CA LEU A 611 29.42 18.48 -10.85
C LEU A 611 30.25 18.72 -9.57
N LEU A 612 29.78 18.27 -8.42
CA LEU A 612 30.43 18.47 -7.13
C LEU A 612 31.82 17.84 -7.05
N VAL A 613 32.03 16.68 -7.67
CA VAL A 613 33.32 15.98 -7.65
C VAL A 613 34.44 16.76 -8.36
N LYS A 614 34.08 17.76 -9.18
CA LYS A 614 35.05 18.68 -9.81
C LYS A 614 35.57 19.75 -8.85
N GLU A 615 34.84 20.02 -7.77
CA GLU A 615 35.11 21.13 -6.84
C GLU A 615 35.44 20.66 -5.42
N GLN A 616 34.99 19.47 -5.03
CA GLN A 616 35.13 18.92 -3.66
C GLN A 616 35.70 17.49 -3.69
N ALA A 617 36.41 17.11 -2.63
CA ALA A 617 36.93 15.76 -2.50
C ALA A 617 35.78 14.76 -2.31
N PRO A 618 35.83 13.54 -2.90
CA PRO A 618 34.73 12.59 -2.81
C PRO A 618 34.31 12.24 -1.36
N LEU A 619 35.27 12.12 -0.44
CA LEU A 619 35.00 11.86 0.98
C LEU A 619 34.24 13.01 1.66
N ASP A 620 34.52 14.26 1.29
CA ASP A 620 33.80 15.42 1.82
C ASP A 620 32.35 15.43 1.32
N ILE A 621 32.13 15.02 0.06
CA ILE A 621 30.79 14.90 -0.52
C ILE A 621 29.98 13.82 0.21
N ILE A 622 30.60 12.66 0.48
CA ILE A 622 29.97 11.56 1.25
C ILE A 622 29.54 12.05 2.64
N ASN A 623 30.46 12.66 3.38
CA ASN A 623 30.24 13.06 4.77
C ASN A 623 29.31 14.27 4.91
N THR A 624 29.31 15.18 3.94
CA THR A 624 28.53 16.44 4.01
C THR A 624 27.12 16.30 3.44
N TYR A 625 26.93 15.46 2.40
CA TYR A 625 25.64 15.36 1.70
C TYR A 625 25.00 13.98 1.81
N LEU A 626 25.71 12.89 1.49
CA LEU A 626 25.10 11.54 1.40
C LEU A 626 24.68 11.01 2.77
N ILE A 627 25.62 10.97 3.73
CA ILE A 627 25.35 10.41 5.06
C ILE A 627 24.23 11.20 5.78
N PRO A 628 24.25 12.55 5.84
CA PRO A 628 23.18 13.30 6.48
C PRO A 628 21.81 13.13 5.81
N ALA A 629 21.77 13.03 4.48
CA ALA A 629 20.52 12.80 3.74
C ALA A 629 19.91 11.44 4.10
N LEU A 630 20.70 10.36 4.07
CA LEU A 630 20.25 9.03 4.44
C LEU A 630 19.81 8.95 5.91
N ASP A 631 20.52 9.61 6.83
CA ASP A 631 20.15 9.66 8.24
C ASP A 631 18.84 10.44 8.48
N ASN A 632 18.59 11.53 7.74
CA ASN A 632 17.32 12.25 7.79
C ASN A 632 16.14 11.38 7.33
N VAL A 633 16.31 10.67 6.21
CA VAL A 633 15.29 9.75 5.68
C VAL A 633 15.05 8.58 6.65
N GLY A 634 16.12 8.01 7.21
CA GLY A 634 16.03 6.95 8.22
C GLY A 634 15.28 7.39 9.49
N LYS A 635 15.61 8.57 10.04
CA LYS A 635 14.84 9.17 11.16
C LYS A 635 13.38 9.45 10.80
N GLY A 636 13.13 9.83 9.55
CA GLY A 636 11.78 10.01 9.03
C GLY A 636 10.99 8.70 9.01
N PHE A 637 11.64 7.59 8.68
CA PHE A 637 11.04 6.26 8.66
C PHE A 637 10.66 5.79 10.06
N GLU A 638 11.54 5.95 11.06
CA GLU A 638 11.24 5.63 12.46
C GLU A 638 10.04 6.41 13.01
N LYS A 639 9.95 7.69 12.63
CA LYS A 639 8.85 8.61 13.00
C LYS A 639 7.56 8.36 12.20
N GLY A 640 7.59 7.52 11.17
CA GLY A 640 6.45 7.27 10.28
C GLY A 640 6.10 8.46 9.37
N THR A 641 7.02 9.41 9.20
CA THR A 641 6.86 10.55 8.27
C THR A 641 7.42 10.23 6.87
N VAL A 642 8.28 9.20 6.78
CA VAL A 642 8.81 8.62 5.54
C VAL A 642 8.39 7.15 5.54
N PHE A 643 8.04 6.62 4.37
CA PHE A 643 7.63 5.21 4.22
C PHE A 643 8.68 4.40 3.45
N LEU A 644 8.55 3.08 3.50
CA LEU A 644 9.48 2.15 2.88
C LEU A 644 9.88 2.50 1.43
N PRO A 645 8.95 2.83 0.50
CA PRO A 645 9.31 3.27 -0.85
C PRO A 645 10.28 4.44 -0.89
N GLN A 646 9.99 5.51 -0.13
CA GLN A 646 10.84 6.71 -0.10
C GLN A 646 12.22 6.39 0.46
N LEU A 647 12.30 5.49 1.44
CA LEU A 647 13.57 5.01 1.99
C LEU A 647 14.39 4.26 0.94
N LEU A 648 13.78 3.31 0.21
CA LEU A 648 14.43 2.51 -0.83
C LEU A 648 14.89 3.38 -2.01
N MET A 649 14.09 4.36 -2.40
CA MET A 649 14.45 5.28 -3.48
C MET A 649 15.56 6.25 -3.10
N SER A 650 15.52 6.78 -1.87
CA SER A 650 16.61 7.61 -1.36
C SER A 650 17.93 6.84 -1.36
N ALA A 651 17.84 5.57 -0.98
CA ALA A 651 18.91 4.59 -1.08
C ALA A 651 19.44 4.43 -2.52
N GLU A 652 18.57 4.25 -3.52
CA GLU A 652 18.99 4.15 -4.93
C GLU A 652 19.62 5.43 -5.47
N ALA A 653 19.07 6.59 -5.12
CA ALA A 653 19.63 7.89 -5.48
C ALA A 653 21.01 8.10 -4.85
N ALA A 654 21.18 7.72 -3.58
CA ALA A 654 22.48 7.72 -2.91
C ALA A 654 23.47 6.76 -3.60
N LYS A 655 23.03 5.57 -4.03
CA LYS A 655 23.86 4.61 -4.77
C LYS A 655 24.32 5.15 -6.12
N ALA A 656 23.45 5.85 -6.85
CA ALA A 656 23.80 6.49 -8.12
C ALA A 656 24.85 7.60 -7.93
N ALA A 657 24.72 8.41 -6.88
CA ALA A 657 25.74 9.38 -6.48
C ALA A 657 27.05 8.69 -6.07
N PHE A 658 26.97 7.67 -5.22
CA PHE A 658 28.14 6.94 -4.71
C PHE A 658 28.95 6.27 -5.83
N THR A 659 28.29 5.81 -6.90
CA THR A 659 28.96 5.20 -8.06
C THR A 659 29.95 6.17 -8.71
N ILE A 660 29.56 7.45 -8.91
CA ILE A 660 30.47 8.49 -9.42
C ILE A 660 31.62 8.75 -8.46
N LEU A 661 31.30 8.85 -7.16
CA LEU A 661 32.32 9.12 -6.13
C LEU A 661 33.37 8.01 -6.10
N LYS A 662 32.94 6.75 -6.28
CA LYS A 662 33.84 5.59 -6.37
C LYS A 662 34.73 5.64 -7.60
N GLU A 663 34.19 5.98 -8.78
CA GLU A 663 34.98 6.16 -10.00
C GLU A 663 36.04 7.26 -9.83
N SER A 664 35.66 8.37 -9.18
CA SER A 664 36.59 9.46 -8.87
C SER A 664 37.67 9.08 -7.85
N LEU A 665 37.33 8.29 -6.81
CA LEU A 665 38.28 7.78 -5.81
C LEU A 665 39.29 6.80 -6.42
N ALA A 666 38.82 5.93 -7.32
CA ALA A 666 39.68 5.02 -8.07
C ALA A 666 40.68 5.77 -8.99
N ALA A 667 40.26 6.90 -9.56
CA ALA A 667 41.10 7.76 -10.39
C ALA A 667 42.17 8.55 -9.60
N THR A 668 41.93 8.85 -8.32
CA THR A 668 42.88 9.58 -7.45
C THR A 668 43.86 8.69 -6.70
N GLY A 669 43.79 7.36 -6.87
CA GLY A 669 44.74 6.41 -6.30
C GLY A 669 44.63 6.25 -4.77
N GLN A 670 43.55 6.72 -4.15
CA GLN A 670 43.22 6.36 -2.77
C GLN A 670 42.74 4.90 -2.75
N GLN A 671 43.47 4.05 -2.04
CA GLN A 671 43.07 2.66 -1.82
C GLN A 671 41.70 2.63 -1.13
N ASP A 672 40.81 1.75 -1.60
CA ASP A 672 39.58 1.38 -0.89
C ASP A 672 39.94 1.06 0.57
N GLU A 673 39.40 1.83 1.52
CA GLU A 673 39.34 1.37 2.91
C GLU A 673 38.68 -0.01 2.91
N LYS A 674 39.23 -0.96 3.67
CA LYS A 674 38.62 -2.28 3.83
C LYS A 674 37.21 -2.08 4.40
N LYS A 675 36.19 -2.28 3.55
CA LYS A 675 34.80 -2.28 3.98
C LYS A 675 34.59 -3.40 4.99
N GLU A 676 33.96 -3.05 6.10
CA GLU A 676 33.52 -4.03 7.09
C GLU A 676 32.43 -4.92 6.48
N LYS A 677 32.64 -6.24 6.57
CA LYS A 677 31.76 -7.23 5.94
C LYS A 677 30.61 -7.61 6.87
N VAL A 678 29.41 -7.75 6.31
CA VAL A 678 28.22 -8.25 7.02
C VAL A 678 27.60 -9.38 6.19
N VAL A 679 27.32 -10.52 6.82
CA VAL A 679 26.57 -11.61 6.17
C VAL A 679 25.09 -11.44 6.49
N LEU A 680 24.23 -11.52 5.48
CA LEU A 680 22.78 -11.54 5.64
C LEU A 680 22.18 -12.83 5.08
N ALA A 681 21.22 -13.43 5.80
CA ALA A 681 20.54 -14.64 5.38
C ALA A 681 19.08 -14.68 5.85
N THR A 682 18.18 -15.09 4.96
CA THR A 682 16.85 -15.54 5.37
C THR A 682 16.98 -17.02 5.72
N VAL A 683 16.54 -17.38 6.93
CA VAL A 683 16.84 -18.69 7.52
C VAL A 683 16.20 -19.84 6.74
N LYS A 684 16.72 -21.05 6.93
CA LYS A 684 16.22 -22.26 6.27
C LYS A 684 14.70 -22.43 6.48
N GLY A 685 14.02 -22.76 5.40
CA GLY A 685 12.57 -22.89 5.29
C GLY A 685 11.82 -21.60 5.10
N ASP A 686 12.50 -20.46 5.20
CA ASP A 686 11.88 -19.16 4.97
C ASP A 686 12.35 -18.62 3.63
N ILE A 687 11.37 -18.29 2.79
CA ILE A 687 11.63 -17.69 1.49
C ILE A 687 11.26 -16.21 1.44
N HIS A 688 10.77 -15.65 2.55
CA HIS A 688 10.42 -14.24 2.63
C HIS A 688 11.69 -13.43 2.93
N ASP A 689 12.19 -12.74 1.92
CA ASP A 689 13.45 -12.02 1.99
C ASP A 689 13.30 -10.51 1.89
N ILE A 690 12.06 -9.99 1.88
CA ILE A 690 11.78 -8.54 1.84
C ILE A 690 12.54 -7.82 2.96
N GLY A 691 12.36 -8.24 4.22
CA GLY A 691 13.04 -7.60 5.37
C GLY A 691 14.58 -7.65 5.25
N LYS A 692 15.14 -8.79 4.85
CA LYS A 692 16.58 -8.95 4.60
C LYS A 692 17.06 -8.02 3.49
N ASN A 693 16.33 -7.94 2.39
CA ASN A 693 16.70 -7.13 1.22
C ASN A 693 16.67 -5.64 1.55
N ILE A 694 15.71 -5.20 2.38
CA ILE A 694 15.71 -3.82 2.90
C ILE A 694 16.97 -3.57 3.72
N VAL A 695 17.30 -4.44 4.69
CA VAL A 695 18.51 -4.29 5.52
C VAL A 695 19.78 -4.33 4.68
N LYS A 696 19.84 -5.20 3.65
CA LYS A 696 20.95 -5.27 2.69
C LYS A 696 21.16 -3.94 2.00
N VAL A 697 20.11 -3.41 1.35
CA VAL A 697 20.17 -2.16 0.62
C VAL A 697 20.64 -1.04 1.54
N LEU A 698 20.08 -0.95 2.75
CA LEU A 698 20.50 0.07 3.71
C LEU A 698 21.97 -0.11 4.14
N LEU A 699 22.41 -1.30 4.54
CA LEU A 699 23.81 -1.53 4.93
C LEU A 699 24.79 -1.20 3.79
N GLU A 700 24.48 -1.60 2.55
CA GLU A 700 25.30 -1.24 1.37
C GLU A 700 25.44 0.29 1.23
N ASN A 701 24.36 1.04 1.47
CA ASN A 701 24.37 2.52 1.38
C ASN A 701 25.13 3.18 2.53
N TYR A 702 25.19 2.55 3.69
CA TYR A 702 26.01 2.99 4.83
C TYR A 702 27.47 2.50 4.76
N GLY A 703 27.89 1.99 3.60
CA GLY A 703 29.28 1.69 3.28
C GLY A 703 29.75 0.29 3.65
N PHE A 704 28.86 -0.60 4.13
CA PHE A 704 29.20 -1.99 4.44
C PHE A 704 29.35 -2.84 3.18
N ASP A 705 30.18 -3.88 3.25
CA ASP A 705 30.23 -4.93 2.23
C ASP A 705 29.29 -6.08 2.63
N VAL A 706 28.14 -6.17 1.96
CA VAL A 706 27.08 -7.11 2.34
C VAL A 706 27.18 -8.39 1.53
N ILE A 707 27.46 -9.50 2.22
CA ILE A 707 27.41 -10.85 1.67
C ILE A 707 26.00 -11.39 1.89
N ASP A 708 25.17 -11.26 0.86
CA ASP A 708 23.82 -11.80 0.87
C ASP A 708 23.81 -13.28 0.46
N LEU A 709 23.49 -14.17 1.41
CA LEU A 709 23.36 -15.60 1.17
C LEU A 709 22.00 -15.99 0.55
N GLY A 710 21.10 -15.02 0.40
CA GLY A 710 19.76 -15.25 -0.14
C GLY A 710 18.80 -15.83 0.90
N LYS A 711 17.91 -16.68 0.41
CA LYS A 711 16.78 -17.25 1.16
C LYS A 711 16.83 -18.77 1.21
N ASP A 712 16.09 -19.35 2.15
CA ASP A 712 16.18 -20.78 2.50
C ASP A 712 17.64 -21.22 2.80
N VAL A 713 18.35 -20.42 3.59
CA VAL A 713 19.78 -20.62 3.81
C VAL A 713 20.02 -21.61 4.95
N ALA A 714 20.72 -22.71 4.64
CA ALA A 714 21.10 -23.71 5.64
C ALA A 714 22.08 -23.13 6.70
N PRO A 715 21.92 -23.45 8.00
CA PRO A 715 22.79 -22.97 9.08
C PRO A 715 24.29 -23.17 8.81
N GLY A 716 24.67 -24.32 8.24
CA GLY A 716 26.06 -24.65 7.93
C GLY A 716 26.69 -23.73 6.90
N LEU A 717 25.92 -23.27 5.91
CA LEU A 717 26.40 -22.36 4.86
C LEU A 717 26.69 -20.97 5.43
N VAL A 718 25.87 -20.49 6.37
CA VAL A 718 26.13 -19.24 7.10
C VAL A 718 27.47 -19.30 7.83
N VAL A 719 27.69 -20.39 8.57
CA VAL A 719 28.95 -20.57 9.31
C VAL A 719 30.15 -20.70 8.39
N GLU A 720 30.04 -21.47 7.30
CA GLU A 720 31.10 -21.63 6.30
C GLU A 720 31.49 -20.26 5.73
N LYS A 721 30.50 -19.45 5.34
CA LYS A 721 30.77 -18.14 4.75
C LYS A 721 31.38 -17.16 5.76
N VAL A 722 30.91 -17.18 7.01
CA VAL A 722 31.47 -16.35 8.09
C VAL A 722 32.95 -16.66 8.32
N LEU A 723 33.33 -17.94 8.33
CA LEU A 723 34.72 -18.36 8.51
C LEU A 723 35.58 -18.08 7.28
N ALA A 724 35.04 -18.30 6.08
CA ALA A 724 35.78 -18.10 4.83
C ALA A 724 36.11 -16.62 4.57
N GLU A 725 35.24 -15.70 4.98
CA GLU A 725 35.33 -14.27 4.66
C GLU A 725 35.74 -13.39 5.85
N ASP A 726 36.00 -14.00 7.02
CA ASP A 726 36.34 -13.35 8.29
C ASP A 726 35.30 -12.28 8.71
N VAL A 727 34.03 -12.69 8.77
CA VAL A 727 32.90 -11.79 9.02
C VAL A 727 32.58 -11.71 10.52
N HIS A 728 32.41 -10.49 11.04
CA HIS A 728 32.17 -10.25 12.47
C HIS A 728 30.71 -9.93 12.84
N LEU A 729 29.83 -9.79 11.85
CA LEU A 729 28.39 -9.57 12.04
C LEU A 729 27.57 -10.39 11.06
N VAL A 730 26.59 -11.12 11.57
CA VAL A 730 25.56 -11.84 10.80
C VAL A 730 24.19 -11.24 11.11
N GLY A 731 23.39 -10.96 10.08
CA GLY A 731 21.97 -10.67 10.19
C GLY A 731 21.11 -11.83 9.73
N LEU A 732 20.19 -12.30 10.57
CA LEU A 732 19.23 -13.36 10.23
C LEU A 732 17.81 -12.82 10.16
N SER A 733 17.05 -13.24 9.15
CA SER A 733 15.65 -12.86 8.96
C SER A 733 14.71 -14.06 8.90
N ALA A 734 13.52 -13.94 9.50
CA ALA A 734 12.41 -14.89 9.40
C ALA A 734 11.06 -14.18 9.43
N LEU A 735 10.13 -14.57 8.55
CA LEU A 735 8.75 -14.09 8.54
C LEU A 735 7.76 -15.13 9.05
N MET A 736 8.06 -16.42 8.89
CA MET A 736 7.16 -17.49 9.33
C MET A 736 7.52 -17.96 10.74
N THR A 737 6.51 -18.22 11.58
CA THR A 737 6.74 -18.82 12.90
C THR A 737 7.33 -20.23 12.80
N THR A 738 7.12 -20.92 11.68
CA THR A 738 7.68 -22.24 11.38
C THR A 738 9.20 -22.26 11.19
N THR A 739 9.80 -21.13 10.85
CA THR A 739 11.21 -21.05 10.42
C THR A 739 12.12 -20.46 11.48
N VAL A 740 11.54 -19.88 12.55
CA VAL A 740 12.30 -19.25 13.63
C VAL A 740 13.21 -20.26 14.36
N VAL A 741 12.83 -21.53 14.44
CA VAL A 741 13.67 -22.59 15.02
C VAL A 741 14.99 -22.76 14.26
N SER A 742 14.98 -22.57 12.93
CA SER A 742 16.21 -22.60 12.13
C SER A 742 17.13 -21.40 12.42
N MET A 743 16.57 -20.28 12.89
CA MET A 743 17.35 -19.12 13.32
C MET A 743 18.18 -19.45 14.56
N GLU A 744 17.56 -20.08 15.55
CA GLU A 744 18.23 -20.57 16.77
C GLU A 744 19.35 -21.57 16.42
N GLU A 745 19.07 -22.53 15.52
CA GLU A 745 20.08 -23.49 15.07
C GLU A 745 21.30 -22.80 14.45
N THR A 746 21.07 -21.77 13.63
CA THR A 746 22.14 -20.97 13.02
C THR A 746 22.98 -20.25 14.07
N ILE A 747 22.34 -19.60 15.05
CA ILE A 747 23.03 -18.93 16.15
C ILE A 747 23.87 -19.92 16.94
N GLN A 748 23.32 -21.09 17.30
CA GLN A 748 24.06 -22.11 18.04
C GLN A 748 25.31 -22.59 17.30
N GLN A 749 25.21 -22.83 15.98
CA GLN A 749 26.36 -23.25 15.18
C GLN A 749 27.42 -22.13 15.07
N LEU A 750 26.99 -20.86 14.93
CA LEU A 750 27.90 -19.70 14.92
C LEU A 750 28.63 -19.56 16.27
N ARG A 751 27.93 -19.74 17.40
CA ARG A 751 28.56 -19.69 18.73
C ARG A 751 29.62 -20.78 18.92
N GLN A 752 29.40 -21.96 18.37
CA GLN A 752 30.36 -23.08 18.48
C GLN A 752 31.59 -22.89 17.60
N LYS A 753 31.41 -22.41 16.36
CA LYS A 753 32.47 -22.41 15.33
C LYS A 753 33.09 -21.03 15.06
N ALA A 754 32.36 -19.94 15.33
CA ALA A 754 32.78 -18.56 15.11
C ALA A 754 32.37 -17.65 16.30
N PRO A 755 32.85 -17.91 17.53
CA PRO A 755 32.36 -17.26 18.75
C PRO A 755 32.59 -15.74 18.81
N GLY A 756 33.51 -15.21 17.99
CA GLY A 756 33.74 -13.76 17.87
C GLY A 756 32.73 -13.02 16.98
N CYS A 757 31.90 -13.75 16.23
CA CYS A 757 30.88 -13.18 15.36
C CYS A 757 29.62 -12.83 16.15
N ARG A 758 29.12 -11.59 16.00
CA ARG A 758 27.85 -11.15 16.57
C ARG A 758 26.70 -11.47 15.63
N VAL A 759 25.52 -11.73 16.19
CA VAL A 759 24.30 -12.04 15.43
C VAL A 759 23.21 -11.05 15.78
N MET A 760 22.72 -10.33 14.78
CA MET A 760 21.48 -9.55 14.87
C MET A 760 20.34 -10.31 14.18
N VAL A 761 19.13 -10.19 14.72
CA VAL A 761 17.94 -10.87 14.20
C VAL A 761 16.79 -9.90 13.96
N GLY A 762 15.92 -10.20 13.00
CA GLY A 762 14.72 -9.43 12.72
C GLY A 762 13.66 -10.24 11.96
N GLY A 763 12.47 -9.66 11.81
CA GLY A 763 11.36 -10.29 11.10
C GLY A 763 10.00 -10.13 11.80
N ALA A 764 8.91 -10.27 11.04
CA ALA A 764 7.55 -9.93 11.51
C ALA A 764 7.07 -10.74 12.71
N VAL A 765 7.63 -11.93 12.91
CA VAL A 765 7.28 -12.84 14.01
C VAL A 765 8.21 -12.71 15.22
N LEU A 766 9.22 -11.84 15.17
CA LEU A 766 10.18 -11.65 16.26
C LEU A 766 9.86 -10.45 17.14
N ASN A 767 10.26 -10.54 18.40
CA ASN A 767 10.29 -9.46 19.37
C ASN A 767 11.57 -9.55 20.22
N GLN A 768 11.80 -8.58 21.11
CA GLN A 768 13.01 -8.55 21.95
C GLN A 768 13.13 -9.79 22.84
N GLU A 769 12.04 -10.21 23.48
CA GLU A 769 12.02 -11.40 24.36
C GLU A 769 12.48 -12.65 23.61
N TYR A 770 12.01 -12.82 22.37
CA TYR A 770 12.35 -13.95 21.54
C TYR A 770 13.82 -13.94 21.12
N ALA A 771 14.32 -12.77 20.69
CA ALA A 771 15.71 -12.62 20.27
C ALA A 771 16.71 -12.96 21.39
N ASP A 772 16.43 -12.49 22.61
CA ASP A 772 17.26 -12.75 23.79
C ASP A 772 17.34 -14.26 24.09
N MET A 773 16.21 -14.95 23.95
CA MET A 773 16.08 -16.37 24.24
C MET A 773 16.78 -17.28 23.22
N ILE A 774 16.75 -16.96 21.92
CA ILE A 774 17.55 -17.70 20.92
C ILE A 774 19.04 -17.33 20.95
N GLY A 775 19.45 -16.45 21.86
CA GLY A 775 20.84 -16.06 22.08
C GLY A 775 21.38 -15.10 21.02
N ALA A 776 20.52 -14.32 20.36
CA ALA A 776 20.95 -13.24 19.49
C ALA A 776 21.61 -12.11 20.30
N ASP A 777 22.54 -11.38 19.67
CA ASP A 777 23.20 -10.23 20.31
C ASP A 777 22.38 -8.94 20.18
N PHE A 778 21.44 -8.89 19.23
CA PHE A 778 20.61 -7.72 18.98
C PHE A 778 19.32 -8.09 18.24
N TYR A 779 18.22 -7.44 18.61
CA TYR A 779 16.97 -7.47 17.87
C TYR A 779 16.77 -6.15 17.12
N GLY A 780 16.75 -6.23 15.79
CA GLY A 780 16.36 -5.10 14.95
C GLY A 780 14.85 -5.08 14.80
N LYS A 781 14.16 -4.23 15.57
CA LYS A 781 12.70 -4.04 15.43
C LYS A 781 12.31 -3.47 14.06
N ASP A 782 13.23 -2.73 13.45
CA ASP A 782 13.12 -2.13 12.13
C ASP A 782 14.48 -2.16 11.44
N ALA A 783 14.49 -1.93 10.13
CA ALA A 783 15.70 -2.06 9.32
C ALA A 783 16.79 -1.04 9.66
N MET A 784 16.42 0.17 10.12
CA MET A 784 17.36 1.22 10.52
C MET A 784 18.11 0.87 11.80
N GLN A 785 17.44 0.23 12.76
CA GLN A 785 18.10 -0.27 13.96
C GLN A 785 19.20 -1.29 13.66
N SER A 786 19.01 -2.15 12.66
CA SER A 786 20.06 -3.08 12.19
C SER A 786 21.28 -2.33 11.66
N VAL A 787 21.07 -1.23 10.93
CA VAL A 787 22.16 -0.36 10.44
C VAL A 787 22.90 0.31 11.60
N TYR A 788 22.18 0.94 12.52
CA TYR A 788 22.79 1.62 13.67
C TYR A 788 23.58 0.64 14.56
N TYR A 789 23.08 -0.59 14.72
CA TYR A 789 23.81 -1.64 15.41
C TYR A 789 25.11 -2.02 14.68
N ALA A 790 25.05 -2.21 13.36
CA ALA A 790 26.22 -2.51 12.54
C ALA A 790 27.28 -1.40 12.62
N GLN A 791 26.89 -0.13 12.53
CA GLN A 791 27.79 1.01 12.69
C GLN A 791 28.44 1.03 14.07
N LYS A 792 27.65 0.85 15.13
CA LYS A 792 28.15 0.83 16.50
C LYS A 792 29.16 -0.29 16.73
N LEU A 793 28.96 -1.45 16.10
CA LEU A 793 29.80 -2.63 16.29
C LEU A 793 31.09 -2.61 15.46
N LEU A 794 31.00 -2.13 14.21
CA LEU A 794 32.05 -2.31 13.21
C LEU A 794 32.79 -0.99 12.86
N GLN A 795 32.13 0.17 12.92
CA GLN A 795 32.72 1.46 12.55
C GLN A 795 33.29 2.26 13.74
N ASN A 796 33.02 1.86 14.99
CA ASN A 796 33.63 2.44 16.21
C ASN A 796 34.90 1.69 16.68
N LYS A 797 35.62 1.03 15.77
CA LYS A 797 36.88 0.32 16.06
C LYS A 797 38.11 1.12 15.66
#